data_AF-A0A388K860-F1
#
_entry.id   AF-A0A388K860-F1
#
_cell.length_a   1.000
_cell.length_b   1.000
_cell.length_c   1.000
_cell.angle_alpha   90.00
_cell.angle_beta   90.00
_cell.angle_gamma   90.00
#
_symmetry.space_group_name_H-M   'P 1'
#
loop_
_entity.id
_entity.type
_entity.pdbx_description
1 polymer ?
#
loop_
_entity_poly.entity_id
_entity_poly.type
_entity_poly.pdbx_seq_one_letter_code
_entity_poly.pdbx_strand_id
1 'polypeptide(L)'
;MLYVDNSHELYPNDTNFRLYLTSKLPNPHYGPDVSGKTMIINNSVTKPGLQAQLLNVTVRHERQDLEEQREKLIQEMSENKALLKSLEDTLLQELSNATGNILDNEPLITTLENTKAKAVEISEKLELAKVTATEIEQVRTRYSPAAKRGAILFFVMSSLSAVNNMYEYSLYSFLAVFRNTLETSKRDPSLDGRLRNVLDALMYDVYNYTCLGLFEKHKVMLSFQMTIKIAEGEKDLNHAQLDFLLKGNLSLEKSARRKPYDWWPEQGWEDLMQLITLADKFARLAGHVAVNEEEWHAWYDLERPEEHPLPGGWSDQLSLFEHLLVLRCLRVDRVTVALTRYVISRIGEKYVTPPVLDYRQIHRQSTPLTPVVFILSPGADPAFDVFKLGEEMGFKAGAKLKYMALGQGMGPKAAEFLETGSTRGLWVMLQNCHLLPSWLKTLEKILEKIEKPHKDFRLWLTTEPTPKFPLGVLQRSLKVVTEPPNGLKLNMRASYSKITEESLSECPHNAFRPLVYVLAFFHAVVQERRKYGKLGWNVAYDFNETDFRISMALISTYLRKAYDNEDEILPWGTLRYLIGEAMYGGRVSDSLDRRILTTYLDEYFGDFLFDTFQPFHFFKSETVDYKIPETGPKESYVGMIDLLPIVQTPEVFGLHPNADISYYTNATKLIWRNLIDLQPRVGGAVGGGSREDFIAGVARDIQSKIPDPFDIPVLRKEIGIPTPIQVVLLQELERWNKLLQKMTSSLKDLQKALSGEIGMSNELDELSRALFNGQLPKLWRKLNPQTEKGLGAWMTWFQRRHLQYVDWVENGEPKVIWLSGLHTPETYIAALVQTACRDRGWPLDKSTLYTKVTQYTNPNDIKEKPRHGCYIQGLYLEGASWNLETGMLKRQGIFSTAGGHSWGQPAPLVTKLGLAPKC
;
A
#
# COMPACT_ATOMS: atom_id res chain seq x y z
N MET A 1 -33.86 -4.30 35.06
CA MET A 1 -34.18 -4.77 33.69
C MET A 1 -34.93 -6.07 33.87
N LEU A 2 -36.16 -6.18 33.37
CA LEU A 2 -36.94 -7.41 33.43
C LEU A 2 -36.33 -8.46 32.48
N TYR A 3 -36.18 -9.70 32.93
CA TYR A 3 -35.77 -10.83 32.08
C TYR A 3 -37.01 -11.49 31.49
N VAL A 4 -36.90 -11.98 30.25
CA VAL A 4 -37.96 -12.71 29.54
C VAL A 4 -37.39 -14.08 29.19
N ASP A 5 -38.00 -15.15 29.72
CA ASP A 5 -37.76 -16.52 29.26
C ASP A 5 -38.54 -16.78 27.95
N ASN A 6 -38.20 -17.84 27.22
CA ASN A 6 -38.87 -18.36 26.03
C ASN A 6 -40.38 -18.62 26.22
N SER A 7 -40.89 -18.54 27.44
CA SER A 7 -42.31 -18.61 27.81
C SER A 7 -43.05 -17.25 27.79
N HIS A 8 -42.36 -16.14 27.46
CA HIS A 8 -42.93 -14.77 27.48
C HIS A 8 -43.46 -14.30 28.85
N GLU A 9 -43.06 -14.94 29.95
CA GLU A 9 -43.38 -14.48 31.31
C GLU A 9 -42.33 -13.48 31.81
N LEU A 10 -42.80 -12.37 32.40
CA LEU A 10 -41.97 -11.32 32.99
C LEU A 10 -41.68 -11.65 34.45
N TYR A 11 -40.44 -12.03 34.75
CA TYR A 11 -40.00 -12.32 36.12
C TYR A 11 -39.40 -11.07 36.79
N PRO A 12 -39.58 -10.89 38.12
CA PRO A 12 -38.95 -9.80 38.86
C PRO A 12 -37.41 -9.95 38.85
N ASN A 13 -36.71 -8.82 38.66
CA ASN A 13 -35.26 -8.60 38.66
C ASN A 13 -34.45 -9.73 39.36
N ASP A 14 -33.83 -10.63 38.59
CA ASP A 14 -32.81 -11.53 39.15
C ASP A 14 -31.52 -10.73 39.38
N THR A 15 -31.21 -10.45 40.64
CA THR A 15 -29.98 -9.75 41.04
C THR A 15 -28.71 -10.52 40.72
N ASN A 16 -28.80 -11.81 40.38
CA ASN A 16 -27.67 -12.64 39.99
C ASN A 16 -27.41 -12.64 38.47
N PHE A 17 -28.36 -12.21 37.65
CA PHE A 17 -28.17 -12.16 36.20
C PHE A 17 -27.32 -10.96 35.78
N ARG A 18 -26.24 -11.21 35.02
CA ARG A 18 -25.37 -10.18 34.45
C ARG A 18 -25.23 -10.38 32.95
N LEU A 19 -25.54 -9.35 32.17
CA LEU A 19 -25.35 -9.35 30.71
C LEU A 19 -24.08 -8.56 30.36
N TYR A 20 -23.12 -9.23 29.73
CA TYR A 20 -21.91 -8.60 29.18
C TYR A 20 -22.00 -8.57 27.65
N LEU A 21 -21.91 -7.38 27.07
CA LEU A 21 -21.86 -7.18 25.63
C LEU A 21 -20.43 -6.85 25.22
N THR A 22 -19.88 -7.60 24.26
CA THR A 22 -18.52 -7.39 23.76
C THR A 22 -18.55 -7.03 22.27
N SER A 23 -17.66 -6.13 21.86
CA SER A 23 -17.49 -5.73 20.46
C SER A 23 -16.03 -5.89 20.06
N LYS A 24 -15.79 -6.47 18.87
CA LYS A 24 -14.44 -6.56 18.28
C LYS A 24 -14.08 -5.28 17.50
N LEU A 25 -15.00 -4.33 17.35
CA LEU A 25 -14.73 -3.07 16.67
C LEU A 25 -13.89 -2.16 17.58
N PRO A 26 -12.84 -1.49 17.05
CA PRO A 26 -11.95 -0.66 17.86
C PRO A 26 -12.61 0.65 18.34
N ASN A 27 -13.54 1.21 17.56
CA ASN A 27 -14.26 2.43 17.93
C ASN A 27 -15.73 2.39 17.48
N PRO A 28 -16.58 1.59 18.14
CA PRO A 28 -18.02 1.53 17.85
C PRO A 28 -18.72 2.82 18.30
N HIS A 29 -19.61 3.35 17.46
CA HIS A 29 -20.41 4.54 17.79
C HIS A 29 -21.69 4.13 18.51
N TYR A 30 -21.85 4.54 19.77
CA TYR A 30 -23.04 4.30 20.58
C TYR A 30 -23.88 5.56 20.69
N GLY A 31 -25.19 5.46 20.44
CA GLY A 31 -26.10 6.57 20.67
C GLY A 31 -26.21 6.92 22.17
N PRO A 32 -26.68 8.13 22.52
CA PRO A 32 -26.88 8.53 23.92
C PRO A 32 -27.78 7.57 24.71
N ASP A 33 -28.80 6.99 24.07
CA ASP A 33 -29.72 6.03 24.69
C ASP A 33 -29.01 4.74 25.16
N VAL A 34 -28.10 4.21 24.34
CA VAL A 34 -27.29 3.02 24.71
C VAL A 34 -26.32 3.38 25.83
N SER A 35 -25.68 4.54 25.74
CA SER A 35 -24.69 5.02 26.71
C SER A 35 -25.31 5.37 28.06
N GLY A 36 -26.60 5.76 28.10
CA GLY A 36 -27.33 6.01 29.34
C GLY A 36 -27.81 4.72 30.02
N LYS A 37 -28.05 3.64 29.26
CA LYS A 37 -28.54 2.35 29.76
C LYS A 37 -27.44 1.35 30.12
N THR A 38 -26.23 1.55 29.59
CA THR A 38 -25.12 0.61 29.73
C THR A 38 -23.84 1.33 30.13
N MET A 39 -23.01 0.67 30.94
CA MET A 39 -21.67 1.17 31.22
C MET A 39 -20.71 0.68 30.13
N ILE A 40 -20.08 1.61 29.42
CA ILE A 40 -19.13 1.30 28.36
C ILE A 40 -17.73 1.27 28.95
N ILE A 41 -17.05 0.13 28.83
CA ILE A 41 -15.66 -0.04 29.27
C ILE A 41 -14.77 -0.11 28.04
N ASN A 42 -13.83 0.83 27.92
CA ASN A 42 -12.83 0.80 26.86
C ASN A 42 -11.69 -0.16 27.24
N ASN A 43 -11.66 -1.33 26.59
CA ASN A 43 -10.60 -2.33 26.78
C ASN A 43 -9.51 -2.25 25.69
N SER A 44 -9.36 -1.09 25.03
CA SER A 44 -8.32 -0.89 24.03
C SER A 44 -6.93 -0.84 24.66
N VAL A 45 -5.98 -1.50 24.01
CA VAL A 45 -4.60 -1.55 24.47
C VAL A 45 -3.95 -0.18 24.28
N THR A 46 -3.44 0.42 25.37
CA THR A 46 -2.70 1.68 25.33
C THR A 46 -1.19 1.43 25.30
N LYS A 47 -0.40 2.38 24.76
CA LYS A 47 1.05 2.24 24.69
C LYS A 47 1.73 2.04 26.06
N PRO A 48 1.40 2.83 27.11
CA PRO A 48 1.93 2.59 28.44
C PRO A 48 1.46 1.26 29.04
N GLY A 49 0.18 0.90 28.84
CA GLY A 49 -0.39 -0.35 29.35
C GLY A 49 0.29 -1.59 28.76
N LEU A 50 0.51 -1.59 27.45
CA LEU A 50 1.23 -2.67 26.78
C LEU A 50 2.70 -2.72 27.17
N GLN A 51 3.36 -1.56 27.32
CA GLN A 51 4.74 -1.53 27.79
C GLN A 51 4.86 -2.17 29.17
N ALA A 52 3.95 -1.88 30.10
CA ALA A 52 3.93 -2.53 31.42
C ALA A 52 3.68 -4.05 31.30
N GLN A 53 2.77 -4.47 30.43
CA GLN A 53 2.50 -5.90 30.19
C GLN A 53 3.72 -6.63 29.62
N LEU A 54 4.39 -6.06 28.61
CA LEU A 54 5.60 -6.63 28.01
C LEU A 54 6.79 -6.64 28.98
N LEU A 55 6.85 -5.67 29.88
CA LEU A 55 7.86 -5.65 30.95
C LEU A 55 7.66 -6.86 31.87
N ASN A 56 6.43 -7.14 32.31
CA ASN A 56 6.15 -8.33 33.11
C ASN A 56 6.54 -9.61 32.37
N VAL A 57 6.24 -9.71 31.06
CA VAL A 57 6.64 -10.88 30.26
C VAL A 57 8.16 -11.03 30.17
N THR A 58 8.87 -9.92 29.97
CA THR A 58 10.34 -9.90 29.86
C THR A 58 10.98 -10.33 31.19
N VAL A 59 10.52 -9.74 32.30
CA VAL A 59 11.09 -10.00 33.63
C VAL A 59 10.77 -11.41 34.08
N ARG A 60 9.54 -11.90 33.86
CA ARG A 60 9.18 -13.28 34.16
C ARG A 60 10.05 -14.30 33.42
N HIS A 61 10.48 -13.97 32.21
CA HIS A 61 11.37 -14.85 31.43
C HIS A 61 12.84 -14.74 31.87
N GLU A 62 13.37 -13.53 32.05
CA GLU A 62 14.80 -13.32 32.36
C GLU A 62 15.13 -13.50 33.85
N ARG A 63 14.21 -13.15 34.76
CA ARG A 63 14.34 -13.16 36.23
C ARG A 63 13.02 -13.59 36.88
N GLN A 64 12.68 -14.86 36.71
CA GLN A 64 11.48 -15.46 37.32
C GLN A 64 11.44 -15.27 38.84
N ASP A 65 12.59 -15.32 39.51
CA ASP A 65 12.74 -15.11 40.94
C ASP A 65 12.22 -13.75 41.42
N LEU A 66 12.52 -12.68 40.68
CA LEU A 66 12.07 -11.32 41.01
C LEU A 66 10.55 -11.16 40.81
N GLU A 67 9.99 -11.80 39.79
CA GLU A 67 8.55 -11.73 39.53
C GLU A 67 7.75 -12.52 40.58
N GLU A 68 8.24 -13.70 41.00
CA GLU A 68 7.62 -14.48 42.08
C GLU A 68 7.67 -13.76 43.44
N GLN A 69 8.79 -13.10 43.75
CA GLN A 69 8.91 -12.26 44.96
C GLN A 69 7.92 -11.10 44.93
N ARG A 70 7.75 -10.45 43.78
CA ARG A 70 6.78 -9.38 43.59
C ARG A 70 5.34 -9.87 43.75
N GLU A 71 4.97 -10.98 43.12
CA GLU A 71 3.62 -11.55 43.20
C GLU A 71 3.25 -11.87 44.66
N LYS A 72 4.18 -12.50 45.42
CA LYS A 72 4.01 -12.75 46.85
C LYS A 72 3.85 -11.47 47.65
N LEU A 73 4.72 -10.48 47.42
CA LEU A 73 4.67 -9.20 48.12
C LEU A 73 3.34 -8.45 47.86
N ILE A 74 2.83 -8.48 46.63
CA ILE A 74 1.53 -7.87 46.27
C ILE A 74 0.39 -8.60 46.99
N GLN A 75 0.43 -9.93 47.04
CA GLN A 75 -0.56 -10.73 47.75
C GLN A 75 -0.54 -10.41 49.26
N GLU A 76 0.64 -10.42 49.89
CA GLU A 76 0.82 -10.05 51.29
C GLU A 76 0.35 -8.61 51.59
N MET A 77 0.66 -7.64 50.72
CA MET A 77 0.17 -6.27 50.86
C MET A 77 -1.36 -6.20 50.77
N SER A 78 -1.98 -6.95 49.88
CA SER A 78 -3.45 -6.99 49.74
C SER A 78 -4.11 -7.60 50.97
N GLU A 79 -3.58 -8.72 51.46
CA GLU A 79 -4.06 -9.40 52.66
C GLU A 79 -3.88 -8.50 53.90
N ASN A 80 -2.72 -7.88 54.07
CA ASN A 80 -2.44 -6.94 55.16
C ASN A 80 -3.33 -5.70 55.11
N LYS A 81 -3.63 -5.17 53.91
CA LYS A 81 -4.52 -4.01 53.75
C LYS A 81 -5.98 -4.35 54.05
N ALA A 82 -6.44 -5.55 53.65
CA ALA A 82 -7.75 -6.05 54.00
C ALA A 82 -7.88 -6.30 55.51
N LEU A 83 -6.84 -6.88 56.13
CA LEU A 83 -6.78 -7.10 57.56
C LEU A 83 -6.81 -5.77 58.34
N LEU A 84 -6.01 -4.78 57.92
CA LEU A 84 -6.02 -3.45 58.51
C LEU A 84 -7.42 -2.82 58.49
N LYS A 85 -8.10 -2.89 57.33
CA LYS A 85 -9.47 -2.40 57.20
C LYS A 85 -10.44 -3.16 58.12
N SER A 86 -10.32 -4.48 58.20
CA SER A 86 -11.17 -5.28 59.11
C SER A 86 -10.95 -4.94 60.58
N LEU A 87 -9.69 -4.64 60.96
CA LEU A 87 -9.36 -4.19 62.31
C LEU A 87 -9.94 -2.81 62.58
N GLU A 88 -9.87 -1.88 61.62
CA GLU A 88 -10.52 -0.55 61.70
C GLU A 88 -12.04 -0.65 61.82
N ASP A 89 -12.69 -1.48 60.97
CA ASP A 89 -14.13 -1.72 60.98
C ASP A 89 -14.56 -2.35 62.32
N THR A 90 -13.76 -3.28 62.86
CA THR A 90 -13.99 -3.89 64.18
C THR A 90 -13.85 -2.85 65.29
N LEU A 91 -12.83 -1.99 65.23
CA LEU A 91 -12.60 -0.91 66.20
C LEU A 91 -13.77 0.08 66.21
N LEU A 92 -14.29 0.43 65.02
CA LEU A 92 -15.47 1.28 64.84
C LEU A 92 -16.76 0.60 65.35
N GLN A 93 -16.93 -0.70 65.09
CA GLN A 93 -18.09 -1.46 65.55
C GLN A 93 -18.12 -1.60 67.08
N GLU A 94 -16.98 -1.90 67.70
CA GLU A 94 -16.84 -1.98 69.16
C GLU A 94 -17.08 -0.61 69.83
N LEU A 95 -16.60 0.49 69.23
CA LEU A 95 -16.90 1.85 69.68
C LEU A 95 -18.39 2.23 69.50
N SER A 96 -19.01 1.80 68.41
CA SER A 96 -20.42 2.11 68.09
C SER A 96 -21.40 1.30 68.93
N ASN A 97 -21.05 0.08 69.33
CA ASN A 97 -21.89 -0.79 70.16
C ASN A 97 -21.71 -0.56 71.66
N ALA A 98 -20.71 0.23 72.05
CA ALA A 98 -20.48 0.60 73.45
C ALA A 98 -21.66 1.43 73.98
N THR A 99 -22.45 0.86 74.89
CA THR A 99 -23.54 1.54 75.60
C THR A 99 -23.18 1.64 77.08
N GLY A 100 -23.12 2.87 77.61
CA GLY A 100 -22.69 3.16 78.99
C GLY A 100 -21.37 3.95 79.08
N ASN A 101 -20.81 4.07 80.28
CA ASN A 101 -19.55 4.79 80.52
C ASN A 101 -18.36 3.98 79.98
N ILE A 102 -17.79 4.43 78.86
CA ILE A 102 -16.71 3.75 78.12
C ILE A 102 -15.46 3.52 78.98
N LEU A 103 -15.24 4.35 80.01
CA LEU A 103 -14.11 4.26 80.94
C LEU A 103 -14.18 3.07 81.90
N ASP A 104 -15.37 2.51 82.14
CA ASP A 104 -15.57 1.42 83.12
C ASP A 104 -15.60 0.02 82.46
N ASN A 105 -15.51 -0.04 81.13
CA ASN A 105 -15.59 -1.29 80.36
C ASN A 105 -14.18 -1.85 80.08
N GLU A 106 -13.55 -2.41 81.11
CA GLU A 106 -12.20 -3.01 81.07
C GLU A 106 -11.97 -4.01 79.90
N PRO A 107 -12.90 -4.92 79.54
CA PRO A 107 -12.72 -5.82 78.39
C PRO A 107 -12.77 -5.10 77.04
N LEU A 108 -13.54 -4.00 76.92
CA LEU A 108 -13.57 -3.17 75.72
C LEU A 108 -12.23 -2.43 75.54
N ILE A 109 -11.69 -1.85 76.62
CA ILE A 109 -10.39 -1.15 76.62
C ILE A 109 -9.26 -2.10 76.20
N THR A 110 -9.24 -3.32 76.77
CA THR A 110 -8.23 -4.33 76.46
C THR A 110 -8.31 -4.79 75.00
N THR A 111 -9.53 -4.93 74.46
CA THR A 111 -9.75 -5.32 73.05
C THR A 111 -9.37 -4.19 72.09
N LEU A 112 -9.64 -2.93 72.46
CA LEU A 112 -9.22 -1.74 71.70
C LEU A 112 -7.69 -1.60 71.68
N GLU A 113 -7.01 -1.80 72.80
CA GLU A 113 -5.53 -1.76 72.85
C GLU A 113 -4.89 -2.86 72.00
N ASN A 114 -5.39 -4.10 72.09
CA ASN A 114 -4.90 -5.22 71.28
C ASN A 114 -5.15 -5.01 69.77
N THR A 115 -6.32 -4.49 69.40
CA THR A 115 -6.67 -4.19 68.00
C THR A 115 -5.80 -3.05 67.46
N LYS A 116 -5.58 -2.00 68.27
CA LYS A 116 -4.68 -0.88 67.94
C LYS A 116 -3.23 -1.33 67.79
N ALA A 117 -2.71 -2.14 68.71
CA ALA A 117 -1.34 -2.65 68.65
C ALA A 117 -1.10 -3.48 67.37
N LYS A 118 -2.03 -4.39 67.02
CA LYS A 118 -1.97 -5.15 65.77
C LYS A 118 -2.09 -4.26 64.53
N ALA A 119 -2.94 -3.22 64.57
CA ALA A 119 -3.07 -2.28 63.47
C ALA A 119 -1.76 -1.49 63.22
N VAL A 120 -1.05 -1.09 64.29
CA VAL A 120 0.26 -0.43 64.17
C VAL A 120 1.30 -1.40 63.58
N GLU A 121 1.36 -2.65 64.06
CA GLU A 121 2.29 -3.66 63.52
C GLU A 121 2.06 -3.91 62.01
N ILE A 122 0.81 -4.05 61.59
CA ILE A 122 0.44 -4.25 60.17
C ILE A 122 0.76 -3.00 59.35
N SER A 123 0.57 -1.81 59.92
CA SER A 123 0.92 -0.53 59.28
C SER A 123 2.43 -0.44 59.02
N GLU A 124 3.26 -0.79 60.00
CA GLU A 124 4.72 -0.84 59.83
C GLU A 124 5.16 -1.88 58.79
N LYS A 125 4.56 -3.08 58.79
CA LYS A 125 4.80 -4.10 57.75
C LYS A 125 4.41 -3.61 56.36
N LEU A 126 3.30 -2.87 56.24
CA LEU A 126 2.87 -2.27 54.98
C LEU A 126 3.86 -1.20 54.48
N GLU A 127 4.44 -0.39 55.38
CA GLU A 127 5.48 0.57 54.99
C GLU A 127 6.76 -0.14 54.53
N LEU A 128 7.22 -1.17 55.24
CA LEU A 128 8.38 -1.94 54.82
C LEU A 128 8.14 -2.64 53.48
N ALA A 129 6.96 -3.21 53.27
CA ALA A 129 6.57 -3.81 52.00
C ALA A 129 6.54 -2.80 50.83
N LYS A 130 6.14 -1.54 51.08
CA LYS A 130 6.22 -0.47 50.06
C LYS A 130 7.65 -0.14 49.67
N VAL A 131 8.58 -0.09 50.62
CA VAL A 131 10.01 0.14 50.34
C VAL A 131 10.56 -1.00 49.48
N THR A 132 10.34 -2.25 49.89
CA THR A 132 10.75 -3.43 49.12
C THR A 132 10.13 -3.46 47.72
N ALA A 133 8.85 -3.10 47.58
CA ALA A 133 8.19 -3.00 46.28
C ALA A 133 8.85 -1.96 45.38
N THR A 134 9.30 -0.84 45.96
CA THR A 134 10.01 0.22 45.24
C THR A 134 11.38 -0.26 44.75
N GLU A 135 12.14 -0.98 45.58
CA GLU A 135 13.43 -1.57 45.19
C GLU A 135 13.27 -2.60 44.06
N ILE A 136 12.28 -3.49 44.16
CA ILE A 136 11.96 -4.45 43.10
C ILE A 136 11.61 -3.71 41.80
N GLU A 137 10.81 -2.64 41.86
CA GLU A 137 10.45 -1.84 40.69
C GLU A 137 11.67 -1.17 40.04
N GLN A 138 12.64 -0.70 40.83
CA GLN A 138 13.89 -0.13 40.31
C GLN A 138 14.71 -1.16 39.51
N VAL A 139 14.83 -2.39 40.01
CA VAL A 139 15.50 -3.48 39.29
C VAL A 139 14.71 -3.83 38.02
N ARG A 140 13.38 -3.89 38.12
CA ARG A 140 12.50 -4.21 36.98
C ARG A 140 12.60 -3.17 35.87
N THR A 141 12.71 -1.90 36.23
CA THR A 141 12.83 -0.78 35.28
C THR A 141 14.03 -0.92 34.35
N ARG A 142 15.10 -1.62 34.76
CA ARG A 142 16.27 -1.87 33.90
C ARG A 142 15.92 -2.70 32.65
N TYR A 143 14.88 -3.54 32.69
CA TYR A 143 14.39 -4.32 31.55
C TYR A 143 13.38 -3.56 30.68
N SER A 144 13.00 -2.33 31.06
CA SER A 144 12.07 -1.47 30.33
C SER A 144 12.43 -1.21 28.86
N PRO A 145 13.70 -1.12 28.43
CA PRO A 145 14.04 -0.90 27.02
C PRO A 145 13.44 -1.94 26.07
N ALA A 146 13.48 -3.23 26.42
CA ALA A 146 12.89 -4.31 25.61
C ALA A 146 11.37 -4.16 25.50
N ALA A 147 10.71 -3.84 26.63
CA ALA A 147 9.27 -3.63 26.68
C ALA A 147 8.83 -2.37 25.90
N LYS A 148 9.58 -1.27 26.01
CA LYS A 148 9.35 -0.03 25.27
C LYS A 148 9.47 -0.27 23.76
N ARG A 149 10.51 -0.99 23.33
CA ARG A 149 10.71 -1.36 21.92
C ARG A 149 9.57 -2.26 21.43
N GLY A 150 9.24 -3.31 22.18
CA GLY A 150 8.13 -4.21 21.85
C GLY A 150 6.80 -3.48 21.71
N ALA A 151 6.49 -2.55 22.62
CA ALA A 151 5.28 -1.75 22.52
C ALA A 151 5.26 -0.90 21.24
N ILE A 152 6.36 -0.21 20.90
CA ILE A 152 6.48 0.56 19.65
C ILE A 152 6.21 -0.33 18.43
N LEU A 153 6.86 -1.49 18.37
CA LEU A 153 6.74 -2.43 17.25
C LEU A 153 5.32 -2.99 17.11
N PHE A 154 4.65 -3.30 18.21
CA PHE A 154 3.25 -3.71 18.18
C PHE A 154 2.34 -2.64 17.58
N PHE A 155 2.48 -1.38 17.99
CA PHE A 155 1.65 -0.29 17.45
C PHE A 155 1.96 0.02 15.99
N VAL A 156 3.20 -0.17 15.54
CA VAL A 156 3.54 -0.13 14.10
C VAL A 156 2.76 -1.21 13.37
N MET A 157 2.85 -2.46 13.83
CA MET A 157 2.16 -3.60 13.23
C MET A 157 0.64 -3.44 13.24
N SER A 158 0.04 -2.99 14.35
CA SER A 158 -1.40 -2.81 14.49
C SER A 158 -1.93 -1.66 13.63
N SER A 159 -1.12 -0.63 13.37
CA SER A 159 -1.52 0.50 12.54
C SER A 159 -1.68 0.13 11.05
N LEU A 160 -1.05 -0.96 10.59
CA LEU A 160 -1.09 -1.40 9.19
C LEU A 160 -2.51 -1.71 8.68
N SER A 161 -3.45 -2.02 9.57
CA SER A 161 -4.85 -2.25 9.21
C SER A 161 -5.52 -1.01 8.60
N ALA A 162 -5.00 0.19 8.86
CA ALA A 162 -5.43 1.43 8.22
C ALA A 162 -5.11 1.46 6.71
N VAL A 163 -4.03 0.78 6.28
CA VAL A 163 -3.61 0.70 4.88
C VAL A 163 -4.37 -0.39 4.13
N ASN A 164 -4.51 -1.57 4.75
CA ASN A 164 -5.28 -2.68 4.20
C ASN A 164 -5.94 -3.47 5.33
N ASN A 165 -7.24 -3.73 5.22
CA ASN A 165 -8.02 -4.51 6.19
C ASN A 165 -7.49 -5.93 6.43
N MET A 166 -6.73 -6.50 5.49
CA MET A 166 -6.11 -7.81 5.65
C MET A 166 -4.89 -7.79 6.60
N TYR A 167 -4.32 -6.61 6.87
CA TYR A 167 -3.14 -6.42 7.73
C TYR A 167 -3.51 -6.30 9.21
N GLU A 168 -4.44 -7.14 9.65
CA GLU A 168 -4.89 -7.16 11.03
C GLU A 168 -4.02 -8.13 11.84
N TYR A 169 -3.39 -7.63 12.90
CA TYR A 169 -2.57 -8.44 13.79
C TYR A 169 -3.10 -8.38 15.21
N SER A 170 -3.20 -9.54 15.86
CA SER A 170 -3.64 -9.62 17.26
C SER A 170 -2.46 -9.45 18.21
N LEU A 171 -2.74 -8.94 19.41
CA LEU A 171 -1.77 -8.91 20.50
C LEU A 171 -1.30 -10.32 20.87
N TYR A 172 -2.17 -11.33 20.77
CA TYR A 172 -1.80 -12.71 21.04
C TYR A 172 -0.70 -13.21 20.10
N SER A 173 -0.85 -13.00 18.79
CA SER A 173 0.18 -13.34 17.80
C SER A 173 1.49 -12.59 18.06
N PHE A 174 1.41 -11.30 18.38
CA PHE A 174 2.60 -10.52 18.75
C PHE A 174 3.31 -11.06 19.99
N LEU A 175 2.58 -11.40 21.04
CA LEU A 175 3.15 -11.95 22.27
C LEU A 175 3.82 -13.30 22.05
N ALA A 176 3.28 -14.12 21.14
CA ALA A 176 3.91 -15.39 20.75
C ALA A 176 5.28 -15.14 20.08
N VAL A 177 5.35 -14.19 19.14
CA VAL A 177 6.63 -13.78 18.51
C VAL A 177 7.58 -13.21 19.57
N PHE A 178 7.11 -12.30 20.42
CA PHE A 178 7.92 -11.67 21.47
C PHE A 178 8.55 -12.69 22.43
N ARG A 179 7.77 -13.69 22.89
CA ARG A 179 8.27 -14.77 23.75
C ARG A 179 9.30 -15.64 23.03
N ASN A 180 9.01 -16.05 21.80
CA ASN A 180 9.93 -16.83 20.99
C ASN A 180 11.27 -16.10 20.76
N THR A 181 11.23 -14.78 20.54
CA THR A 181 12.46 -13.96 20.45
C THR A 181 13.24 -13.96 21.77
N LEU A 182 12.58 -13.83 22.92
CA LEU A 182 13.26 -13.89 24.22
C LEU A 182 13.97 -15.24 24.41
N GLU A 183 13.34 -16.34 23.99
CA GLU A 183 13.90 -17.70 24.09
C GLU A 183 15.10 -17.92 23.14
N THR A 184 14.99 -17.47 21.88
CA THR A 184 15.96 -17.77 20.81
C THR A 184 17.11 -16.77 20.69
N SER A 185 16.94 -15.56 21.21
CA SER A 185 17.97 -14.51 21.17
C SER A 185 19.24 -14.89 21.93
N LYS A 186 20.40 -14.40 21.46
CA LYS A 186 21.70 -14.71 22.06
C LYS A 186 21.77 -14.26 23.52
N ARG A 187 22.18 -15.18 24.40
CA ARG A 187 22.42 -14.88 25.82
C ARG A 187 23.74 -14.12 25.99
N ASP A 188 23.79 -13.23 26.97
CA ASP A 188 24.98 -12.43 27.30
C ASP A 188 25.04 -12.28 28.83
N PRO A 189 26.22 -12.38 29.46
CA PRO A 189 26.37 -12.20 30.90
C PRO A 189 26.09 -10.76 31.38
N SER A 190 26.30 -9.75 30.53
CA SER A 190 25.96 -8.37 30.84
C SER A 190 24.49 -8.09 30.51
N LEU A 191 23.77 -7.44 31.43
CA LEU A 191 22.38 -7.04 31.20
C LEU A 191 22.26 -6.15 29.95
N ASP A 192 23.17 -5.20 29.76
CA ASP A 192 23.16 -4.29 28.61
C ASP A 192 23.50 -5.03 27.31
N GLY A 193 24.40 -6.01 27.35
CA GLY A 193 24.67 -6.90 26.22
C GLY A 193 23.45 -7.75 25.85
N ARG A 194 22.80 -8.33 26.86
CA ARG A 194 21.60 -9.15 26.71
C ARG A 194 20.44 -8.35 26.12
N LEU A 195 20.18 -7.16 26.67
CA LEU A 195 19.13 -6.27 26.18
C LEU A 195 19.38 -5.85 24.73
N ARG A 196 20.61 -5.53 24.33
CA ARG A 196 20.94 -5.24 22.92
C ARG A 196 20.64 -6.42 22.00
N ASN A 197 21.09 -7.63 22.36
CA ASN A 197 20.81 -8.84 21.58
C ASN A 197 19.30 -9.13 21.46
N VAL A 198 18.54 -8.92 22.53
CA VAL A 198 17.07 -9.07 22.53
C VAL A 198 16.43 -8.02 21.64
N LEU A 199 16.85 -6.75 21.71
CA LEU A 199 16.31 -5.67 20.89
C LEU A 199 16.55 -5.93 19.40
N ASP A 200 17.76 -6.34 19.02
CA ASP A 200 18.13 -6.62 17.63
C ASP A 200 17.37 -7.83 17.07
N ALA A 201 17.25 -8.90 17.86
CA ALA A 201 16.47 -10.07 17.49
C ALA A 201 14.98 -9.72 17.37
N LEU A 202 14.42 -8.97 18.32
CA LEU A 202 13.01 -8.60 18.34
C LEU A 202 12.62 -7.77 17.12
N MET A 203 13.45 -6.78 16.77
CA MET A 203 13.19 -5.97 15.58
C MET A 203 13.16 -6.83 14.32
N TYR A 204 14.09 -7.78 14.19
CA TYR A 204 14.20 -8.63 13.01
C TYR A 204 13.07 -9.68 12.93
N ASP A 205 12.74 -10.33 14.04
CA ASP A 205 11.66 -11.32 14.10
C ASP A 205 10.30 -10.69 13.81
N VAL A 206 10.02 -9.50 14.36
CA VAL A 206 8.77 -8.76 14.08
C VAL A 206 8.75 -8.28 12.64
N TYR A 207 9.87 -7.80 12.09
CA TYR A 207 9.96 -7.42 10.68
C TYR A 207 9.65 -8.62 9.77
N ASN A 208 10.31 -9.77 9.98
CA ASN A 208 10.07 -10.98 9.18
C ASN A 208 8.62 -11.46 9.29
N TYR A 209 8.10 -11.55 10.52
CA TYR A 209 6.73 -11.98 10.77
C TYR A 209 5.71 -11.07 10.06
N THR A 210 5.94 -9.76 10.08
CA THR A 210 5.05 -8.78 9.44
C THR A 210 5.22 -8.80 7.91
N CYS A 211 6.44 -8.93 7.39
CA CYS A 211 6.73 -9.02 5.96
C CYS A 211 6.10 -10.24 5.29
N LEU A 212 5.94 -11.36 6.02
CA LEU A 212 5.20 -12.51 5.51
C LEU A 212 3.75 -12.13 5.16
N GLY A 213 3.10 -11.26 5.94
CA GLY A 213 1.72 -10.83 5.72
C GLY A 213 1.53 -9.58 4.87
N LEU A 214 2.60 -9.03 4.27
CA LEU A 214 2.58 -7.76 3.53
C LEU A 214 2.90 -7.94 2.04
N PHE A 215 2.19 -7.21 1.18
CA PHE A 215 2.56 -7.03 -0.22
C PHE A 215 3.88 -6.25 -0.36
N GLU A 216 4.66 -6.56 -1.39
CA GLU A 216 5.98 -5.99 -1.68
C GLU A 216 5.98 -4.46 -1.65
N LYS A 217 4.95 -3.85 -2.26
CA LYS A 217 4.76 -2.39 -2.32
C LYS A 217 4.66 -1.69 -0.95
N HIS A 218 4.44 -2.43 0.13
CA HIS A 218 4.32 -1.90 1.50
C HIS A 218 5.51 -2.26 2.40
N LYS A 219 6.46 -3.09 1.95
CA LYS A 219 7.58 -3.54 2.81
C LYS A 219 8.55 -2.38 3.11
N VAL A 220 8.93 -1.59 2.12
CA VAL A 220 9.77 -0.37 2.34
C VAL A 220 9.05 0.63 3.25
N MET A 221 7.74 0.81 3.07
CA MET A 221 6.92 1.66 3.93
C MET A 221 6.94 1.18 5.39
N LEU A 222 6.83 -0.15 5.63
CA LEU A 222 6.95 -0.72 6.97
C LEU A 222 8.32 -0.39 7.58
N SER A 223 9.40 -0.65 6.85
CA SER A 223 10.76 -0.43 7.36
C SER A 223 11.03 1.04 7.70
N PHE A 224 10.54 1.95 6.85
CA PHE A 224 10.61 3.38 7.12
C PHE A 224 9.76 3.77 8.33
N GLN A 225 8.54 3.26 8.45
CA GLN A 225 7.67 3.52 9.61
C GLN A 225 8.24 2.98 10.92
N MET A 226 8.84 1.77 10.90
CA MET A 226 9.57 1.23 12.05
C MET A 226 10.71 2.16 12.45
N THR A 227 11.51 2.62 11.48
CA THR A 227 12.63 3.54 11.71
C THR A 227 12.15 4.86 12.33
N ILE A 228 11.09 5.47 11.79
CA ILE A 228 10.50 6.70 12.32
C ILE A 228 9.97 6.50 13.74
N LYS A 229 9.18 5.45 13.99
CA LYS A 229 8.54 5.23 15.30
C LYS A 229 9.55 4.85 16.38
N ILE A 230 10.66 4.23 16.00
CA ILE A 230 11.83 4.04 16.86
C ILE A 230 12.47 5.39 17.20
N ALA A 231 12.79 6.21 16.20
CA ALA A 231 13.39 7.53 16.40
C ALA A 231 12.48 8.46 17.24
N GLU A 232 11.16 8.41 17.03
CA GLU A 232 10.16 9.09 17.84
C GLU A 232 10.19 8.61 19.30
N GLY A 233 10.32 7.30 19.51
CA GLY A 233 10.49 6.71 20.84
C GLY A 233 11.78 7.14 21.55
N GLU A 234 12.82 7.46 20.79
CA GLU A 234 14.12 7.97 21.25
C GLU A 234 14.18 9.50 21.33
N LYS A 235 13.11 10.20 20.92
CA LYS A 235 13.01 11.67 20.82
C LYS A 235 14.00 12.31 19.83
N ASP A 236 14.40 11.56 18.80
CA ASP A 236 15.33 11.96 17.73
C ASP A 236 14.59 12.29 16.41
N LEU A 237 13.33 12.74 16.48
CA LEU A 237 12.50 12.99 15.29
C LEU A 237 11.95 14.41 15.29
N ASN A 238 12.20 15.14 14.19
CA ASN A 238 11.55 16.41 13.93
C ASN A 238 10.19 16.18 13.22
N HIS A 239 9.10 16.35 13.97
CA HIS A 239 7.74 16.15 13.46
C HIS A 239 7.36 17.11 12.33
N ALA A 240 7.86 18.35 12.33
CA ALA A 240 7.55 19.33 11.28
C ALA A 240 8.21 18.93 9.96
N GLN A 241 9.46 18.46 10.01
CA GLN A 241 10.14 17.93 8.82
C GLN A 241 9.47 16.65 8.29
N LEU A 242 9.01 15.76 9.17
CA LEU A 242 8.26 14.58 8.76
C LEU A 242 6.93 14.95 8.10
N ASP A 243 6.18 15.91 8.66
CA ASP A 243 4.90 16.34 8.07
C ASP A 243 5.12 16.94 6.69
N PHE A 244 6.18 17.73 6.52
CA PHE A 244 6.60 18.24 5.20
C PHE A 244 6.97 17.12 4.24
N LEU A 245 7.78 16.14 4.66
CA LEU A 245 8.15 15.01 3.80
C LEU A 245 6.93 14.24 3.30
N LEU A 246 5.85 14.16 4.07
CA LEU A 246 4.63 13.43 3.71
C LEU A 246 3.67 14.28 2.86
N LYS A 247 3.39 15.52 3.27
CA LYS A 247 2.36 16.37 2.66
C LYS A 247 2.90 17.37 1.64
N GLY A 248 4.07 17.94 1.88
CA GLY A 248 4.65 19.05 1.11
C GLY A 248 3.81 20.32 1.22
N ASN A 249 3.79 21.11 0.14
CA ASN A 249 3.00 22.32 0.08
C ASN A 249 1.54 22.01 -0.33
N LEU A 250 0.60 22.35 0.57
CA LEU A 250 -0.84 22.19 0.38
C LEU A 250 -1.56 23.49 -0.03
N SER A 251 -0.83 24.60 -0.12
CA SER A 251 -1.38 25.91 -0.47
C SER A 251 -1.96 25.89 -1.88
N LEU A 252 -3.16 26.47 -2.02
CA LEU A 252 -3.82 26.63 -3.31
C LEU A 252 -3.31 27.84 -4.10
N GLU A 253 -2.55 28.70 -3.45
CA GLU A 253 -1.94 29.90 -4.04
C GLU A 253 -0.49 29.62 -4.40
N LYS A 254 -0.05 30.16 -5.54
CA LYS A 254 1.34 30.09 -5.94
C LYS A 254 2.17 31.02 -5.07
N SER A 255 3.38 30.59 -4.74
CA SER A 255 4.34 31.42 -4.03
C SER A 255 4.61 32.75 -4.76
N ALA A 256 4.83 33.81 -3.97
CA ALA A 256 5.16 35.13 -4.51
C ALA A 256 6.50 35.13 -5.28
N ARG A 257 7.42 34.25 -4.88
CA ARG A 257 8.71 34.07 -5.55
C ARG A 257 8.51 33.13 -6.74
N ARG A 258 8.75 33.65 -7.95
CA ARG A 258 8.67 32.84 -9.18
C ARG A 258 9.76 31.76 -9.19
N LYS A 259 9.45 30.62 -9.84
CA LYS A 259 10.45 29.57 -10.10
C LYS A 259 11.64 30.17 -10.87
N PRO A 260 12.88 29.80 -10.52
CA PRO A 260 14.07 30.37 -11.14
C PRO A 260 14.29 29.84 -12.56
N TYR A 261 13.99 28.55 -12.80
CA TYR A 261 14.32 27.87 -14.04
C TYR A 261 13.13 27.07 -14.61
N ASP A 262 13.16 26.79 -15.91
CA ASP A 262 12.06 26.14 -16.60
C ASP A 262 12.01 24.62 -16.42
N TRP A 263 13.16 23.97 -16.31
CA TRP A 263 13.31 22.53 -16.10
C TRP A 263 12.79 22.07 -14.72
N TRP A 264 12.75 22.98 -13.74
CA TRP A 264 12.28 22.67 -12.39
C TRP A 264 10.76 22.41 -12.35
N PRO A 265 10.29 21.29 -11.76
CA PRO A 265 8.86 21.03 -11.59
C PRO A 265 8.13 22.10 -10.74
N GLU A 266 7.03 22.66 -11.25
CA GLU A 266 6.27 23.72 -10.54
C GLU A 266 5.89 23.34 -9.10
N GLN A 267 5.36 22.13 -8.88
CA GLN A 267 5.05 21.64 -7.53
C GLN A 267 6.31 21.51 -6.65
N GLY A 268 7.44 21.12 -7.23
CA GLY A 268 8.70 20.98 -6.50
C GLY A 268 9.24 22.32 -6.00
N TRP A 269 9.01 23.40 -6.76
CA TRP A 269 9.32 24.76 -6.35
C TRP A 269 8.41 25.24 -5.21
N GLU A 270 7.11 24.99 -5.31
CA GLU A 270 6.17 25.31 -4.23
C GLU A 270 6.49 24.53 -2.95
N ASP A 271 6.88 23.25 -3.06
CA ASP A 271 7.39 22.45 -1.94
C ASP A 271 8.66 23.08 -1.34
N LEU A 272 9.60 23.57 -2.16
CA LEU A 272 10.78 24.27 -1.65
C LEU A 272 10.41 25.57 -0.91
N MET A 273 9.44 26.34 -1.40
CA MET A 273 8.99 27.55 -0.72
C MET A 273 8.39 27.24 0.66
N GLN A 274 7.66 26.13 0.79
CA GLN A 274 7.19 25.67 2.08
C GLN A 274 8.34 25.17 2.97
N LEU A 275 9.34 24.49 2.41
CA LEU A 275 10.52 24.00 3.15
C LEU A 275 11.31 25.15 3.80
N ILE A 276 11.42 26.30 3.13
CA ILE A 276 12.09 27.50 3.66
C ILE A 276 11.49 27.96 4.99
N THR A 277 10.17 27.80 5.18
CA THR A 277 9.48 28.22 6.40
C THR A 277 9.88 27.40 7.64
N LEU A 278 10.47 26.22 7.46
CA LEU A 278 10.82 25.32 8.56
C LEU A 278 12.15 25.69 9.23
N ALA A 279 13.13 26.19 8.47
CA ALA A 279 14.43 26.60 8.99
C ALA A 279 15.22 27.48 8.00
N ASP A 280 15.97 28.45 8.52
CA ASP A 280 16.76 29.41 7.73
C ASP A 280 17.80 28.78 6.80
N LYS A 281 18.32 27.59 7.13
CA LYS A 281 19.27 26.89 6.25
C LYS A 281 18.65 26.50 4.90
N PHE A 282 17.33 26.25 4.85
CA PHE A 282 16.63 25.97 3.60
C PHE A 282 16.42 27.25 2.77
N ALA A 283 16.32 28.42 3.40
CA ALA A 283 16.34 29.71 2.69
C ALA A 283 17.66 29.90 1.93
N ARG A 284 18.79 29.58 2.60
CA ARG A 284 20.13 29.62 2.00
C ARG A 284 20.28 28.61 0.86
N LEU A 285 19.75 27.39 1.02
CA LEU A 285 19.72 26.38 -0.04
C LEU A 285 18.95 26.90 -1.28
N ALA A 286 17.75 27.46 -1.08
CA ALA A 286 16.96 28.03 -2.18
C ALA A 286 17.61 29.24 -2.83
N GLY A 287 18.41 30.01 -2.09
CA GLY A 287 19.27 31.06 -2.64
C GLY A 287 20.38 30.49 -3.52
N HIS A 288 21.11 29.51 -3.01
CA HIS A 288 22.23 28.85 -3.71
C HIS A 288 21.78 28.19 -5.03
N VAL A 289 20.68 27.45 -4.96
CA VAL A 289 20.02 26.86 -6.12
C VAL A 289 19.70 27.89 -7.20
N ALA A 290 19.15 29.05 -6.82
CA ALA A 290 18.74 30.09 -7.75
C ALA A 290 19.91 30.85 -8.40
N VAL A 291 21.14 30.65 -7.92
CA VAL A 291 22.36 31.26 -8.48
C VAL A 291 23.14 30.26 -9.32
N ASN A 292 23.18 28.99 -8.93
CA ASN A 292 24.07 27.97 -9.52
C ASN A 292 23.32 27.00 -10.45
N GLU A 293 22.69 27.49 -11.52
CA GLU A 293 21.86 26.67 -12.41
C GLU A 293 22.57 25.43 -12.95
N GLU A 294 23.78 25.59 -13.51
CA GLU A 294 24.48 24.53 -14.24
C GLU A 294 24.78 23.31 -13.35
N GLU A 295 25.25 23.54 -12.11
CA GLU A 295 25.56 22.45 -11.17
C GLU A 295 24.30 21.69 -10.74
N TRP A 296 23.22 22.41 -10.46
CA TRP A 296 21.95 21.80 -10.04
C TRP A 296 21.24 21.12 -11.20
N HIS A 297 21.33 21.64 -12.42
CA HIS A 297 20.83 20.98 -13.62
C HIS A 297 21.61 19.71 -13.92
N ALA A 298 22.94 19.76 -13.86
CA ALA A 298 23.79 18.58 -14.03
C ALA A 298 23.48 17.50 -12.99
N TRP A 299 23.30 17.88 -11.73
CA TRP A 299 22.88 16.94 -10.68
C TRP A 299 21.46 16.41 -10.90
N TYR A 300 20.53 17.26 -11.33
CA TYR A 300 19.16 16.87 -11.65
C TYR A 300 19.08 15.87 -12.80
N ASP A 301 19.94 16.01 -13.81
CA ASP A 301 20.01 15.13 -14.99
C ASP A 301 20.66 13.77 -14.71
N LEU A 302 21.32 13.60 -13.57
CA LEU A 302 21.88 12.30 -13.19
C LEU A 302 20.76 11.26 -13.12
N GLU A 303 21.06 10.04 -13.56
CA GLU A 303 20.12 8.95 -13.38
C GLU A 303 19.87 8.72 -11.89
N ARG A 304 20.93 8.61 -11.07
CA ARG A 304 20.88 8.27 -9.64
C ARG A 304 21.41 9.39 -8.72
N PRO A 305 20.77 10.57 -8.70
CA PRO A 305 21.24 11.72 -7.94
C PRO A 305 21.39 11.45 -6.43
N GLU A 306 20.65 10.49 -5.88
CA GLU A 306 20.74 10.06 -4.48
C GLU A 306 22.04 9.32 -4.11
N GLU A 307 22.81 8.87 -5.10
CA GLU A 307 24.14 8.26 -4.92
C GLU A 307 25.27 9.31 -5.01
N HIS A 308 24.98 10.50 -5.51
CA HIS A 308 25.95 11.58 -5.70
C HIS A 308 25.77 12.68 -4.64
N PRO A 309 26.86 13.36 -4.23
CA PRO A 309 26.78 14.46 -3.28
C PRO A 309 25.96 15.62 -3.86
N LEU A 310 25.25 16.35 -2.99
CA LEU A 310 24.54 17.56 -3.36
C LEU A 310 25.56 18.64 -3.80
N PRO A 311 25.24 19.44 -4.84
CA PRO A 311 26.07 20.57 -5.27
C PRO A 311 26.40 21.52 -4.11
N GLY A 312 27.51 22.26 -4.20
CA GLY A 312 27.87 23.30 -3.21
C GLY A 312 28.16 22.82 -1.78
N GLY A 313 28.48 21.53 -1.58
CA GLY A 313 28.83 20.99 -0.25
C GLY A 313 27.64 20.89 0.72
N TRP A 314 26.41 20.93 0.20
CA TRP A 314 25.20 20.81 1.03
C TRP A 314 25.04 19.43 1.67
N SER A 315 25.72 18.41 1.15
CA SER A 315 25.68 17.05 1.72
C SER A 315 26.23 16.95 3.14
N ASP A 316 27.23 17.77 3.48
CA ASP A 316 27.83 17.76 4.83
C ASP A 316 27.03 18.64 5.82
N GLN A 317 26.21 19.56 5.30
CA GLN A 317 25.44 20.51 6.10
C GLN A 317 24.02 20.00 6.45
N LEU A 318 23.51 19.05 5.68
CA LEU A 318 22.18 18.50 5.81
C LEU A 318 22.23 17.11 6.45
N SER A 319 21.28 16.81 7.33
CA SER A 319 21.14 15.45 7.85
C SER A 319 20.66 14.49 6.76
N LEU A 320 20.84 13.19 6.94
CA LEU A 320 20.31 12.18 6.01
C LEU A 320 18.79 12.30 5.81
N PHE A 321 18.05 12.73 6.84
CA PHE A 321 16.61 12.98 6.72
C PHE A 321 16.32 14.23 5.88
N GLU A 322 17.13 15.27 6.00
CA GLU A 322 16.98 16.52 5.25
C GLU A 322 17.30 16.36 3.77
N HIS A 323 18.21 15.45 3.41
CA HIS A 323 18.41 15.03 2.02
C HIS A 323 17.12 14.51 1.37
N LEU A 324 16.26 13.80 2.12
CA LEU A 324 14.96 13.34 1.62
C LEU A 324 14.03 14.52 1.30
N LEU A 325 14.11 15.61 2.08
CA LEU A 325 13.32 16.83 1.85
C LEU A 325 13.76 17.54 0.57
N VAL A 326 15.07 17.57 0.29
CA VAL A 326 15.62 18.12 -0.96
C VAL A 326 15.18 17.29 -2.15
N LEU A 327 15.30 15.96 -2.07
CA LEU A 327 14.82 15.05 -3.12
C LEU A 327 13.32 15.19 -3.36
N ARG A 328 12.51 15.40 -2.31
CA ARG A 328 11.08 15.70 -2.47
C ARG A 328 10.83 16.95 -3.34
N CYS A 329 11.65 17.99 -3.21
CA CYS A 329 11.49 19.23 -3.98
C CYS A 329 11.99 19.11 -5.43
N LEU A 330 13.02 18.30 -5.67
CA LEU A 330 13.70 18.20 -6.96
C LEU A 330 13.35 16.91 -7.72
N ARG A 331 13.57 15.75 -7.11
CA ARG A 331 13.53 14.42 -7.73
C ARG A 331 12.64 13.45 -6.93
N VAL A 332 11.32 13.68 -7.01
CA VAL A 332 10.29 12.88 -6.32
C VAL A 332 10.38 11.39 -6.70
N ASP A 333 10.79 11.09 -7.92
CA ASP A 333 11.03 9.73 -8.40
C ASP A 333 12.12 9.01 -7.60
N ARG A 334 13.12 9.70 -7.07
CA ARG A 334 14.19 9.06 -6.31
C ARG A 334 13.95 8.94 -4.81
N VAL A 335 12.86 9.53 -4.31
CA VAL A 335 12.53 9.48 -2.87
C VAL A 335 12.35 8.04 -2.38
N THR A 336 11.69 7.15 -3.13
CA THR A 336 11.52 5.75 -2.69
C THR A 336 12.87 5.04 -2.48
N VAL A 337 13.84 5.26 -3.38
CA VAL A 337 15.19 4.69 -3.27
C VAL A 337 15.95 5.35 -2.10
N ALA A 338 15.82 6.66 -1.94
CA ALA A 338 16.44 7.38 -0.85
C ALA A 338 15.87 6.98 0.53
N LEU A 339 14.57 6.66 0.63
CA LEU A 339 13.96 6.09 1.84
C LEU A 339 14.60 4.74 2.18
N THR A 340 14.81 3.88 1.18
CA THR A 340 15.53 2.60 1.36
C THR A 340 16.94 2.84 1.89
N ARG A 341 17.71 3.78 1.30
CA ARG A 341 19.05 4.14 1.77
C ARG A 341 19.04 4.70 3.19
N TYR A 342 18.06 5.54 3.52
CA TYR A 342 17.88 6.08 4.88
C TYR A 342 17.64 4.96 5.90
N VAL A 343 16.79 3.97 5.57
CA VAL A 343 16.55 2.78 6.40
C VAL A 343 17.83 1.95 6.55
N ILE A 344 18.55 1.68 5.45
CA ILE A 344 19.82 0.94 5.48
C ILE A 344 20.80 1.63 6.43
N SER A 345 20.93 2.95 6.35
CA SER A 345 21.86 3.71 7.20
C SER A 345 21.45 3.74 8.67
N ARG A 346 20.15 3.68 9.00
CA ARG A 346 19.66 3.80 10.40
C ARG A 346 19.50 2.47 11.11
N ILE A 347 18.96 1.45 10.44
CA ILE A 347 18.68 0.14 11.06
C ILE A 347 19.33 -1.04 10.34
N GLY A 348 19.88 -0.85 9.13
CA GLY A 348 20.66 -1.86 8.41
C GLY A 348 19.97 -2.47 7.19
N GLU A 349 20.77 -3.09 6.32
CA GLU A 349 20.32 -3.61 5.02
C GLU A 349 19.30 -4.75 5.11
N LYS A 350 19.40 -5.59 6.14
CA LYS A 350 18.48 -6.71 6.36
C LYS A 350 16.99 -6.32 6.49
N TYR A 351 16.69 -5.03 6.71
CA TYR A 351 15.32 -4.50 6.81
C TYR A 351 14.76 -3.97 5.49
N VAL A 352 15.51 -4.07 4.39
CA VAL A 352 15.02 -3.75 3.05
C VAL A 352 15.05 -4.95 2.11
N THR A 353 15.74 -6.02 2.51
CA THR A 353 15.69 -7.32 1.83
C THR A 353 14.52 -8.13 2.40
N PRO A 354 13.48 -8.46 1.60
CA PRO A 354 12.37 -9.27 2.10
C PRO A 354 12.81 -10.73 2.34
N PRO A 355 12.25 -11.41 3.37
CA PRO A 355 12.55 -12.81 3.60
C PRO A 355 11.98 -13.69 2.48
N VAL A 356 12.71 -14.74 2.10
CA VAL A 356 12.23 -15.75 1.15
C VAL A 356 11.14 -16.59 1.81
N LEU A 357 10.10 -16.91 1.05
CA LEU A 357 9.00 -17.73 1.52
C LEU A 357 9.46 -19.17 1.76
N ASP A 358 9.40 -19.64 3.02
CA ASP A 358 9.67 -21.04 3.38
C ASP A 358 8.42 -21.68 4.00
N TYR A 359 7.79 -22.58 3.24
CA TYR A 359 6.59 -23.32 3.66
C TYR A 359 6.84 -24.22 4.89
N ARG A 360 8.07 -24.73 5.10
CA ARG A 360 8.42 -25.50 6.30
C ARG A 360 8.45 -24.61 7.54
N GLN A 361 8.98 -23.40 7.40
CA GLN A 361 8.97 -22.42 8.49
C GLN A 361 7.54 -21.95 8.82
N ILE A 362 6.72 -21.69 7.80
CA ILE A 362 5.30 -21.35 7.96
C ILE A 362 4.56 -22.46 8.72
N HIS A 363 4.78 -23.73 8.35
CA HIS A 363 4.19 -24.86 9.06
C HIS A 363 4.64 -24.92 10.53
N ARG A 364 5.93 -24.71 10.81
CA ARG A 364 6.46 -24.68 12.19
C ARG A 364 5.86 -23.57 13.05
N GLN A 365 5.57 -22.41 12.44
CA GLN A 365 4.93 -21.28 13.12
C GLN A 365 3.41 -21.47 13.28
N SER A 366 2.80 -22.33 12.45
CA SER A 366 1.37 -22.63 12.52
C SER A 366 1.02 -23.59 13.66
N THR A 367 -0.16 -23.39 14.25
CA THR A 367 -0.72 -24.29 15.27
C THR A 367 -2.10 -24.78 14.83
N PRO A 368 -2.65 -25.85 15.44
CA PRO A 368 -4.02 -26.30 15.15
C PRO A 368 -5.11 -25.23 15.32
N LEU A 369 -4.87 -24.22 16.17
CA LEU A 369 -5.79 -23.13 16.46
C LEU A 369 -5.46 -21.85 15.66
N THR A 370 -4.32 -21.83 14.97
CA THR A 370 -3.83 -20.67 14.21
C THR A 370 -3.84 -21.02 12.72
N PRO A 371 -4.96 -20.80 12.01
CA PRO A 371 -5.02 -21.06 10.57
C PRO A 371 -4.01 -20.23 9.80
N VAL A 372 -3.56 -20.75 8.65
CA VAL A 372 -2.70 -20.03 7.72
C VAL A 372 -3.58 -19.46 6.61
N VAL A 373 -3.54 -18.14 6.43
CA VAL A 373 -4.28 -17.42 5.38
C VAL A 373 -3.29 -16.93 4.32
N PHE A 374 -3.33 -17.56 3.15
CA PHE A 374 -2.64 -17.09 1.97
C PHE A 374 -3.44 -15.98 1.30
N ILE A 375 -2.86 -14.78 1.28
CA ILE A 375 -3.40 -13.60 0.61
C ILE A 375 -2.75 -13.54 -0.78
N LEU A 376 -3.54 -13.83 -1.81
CA LEU A 376 -3.04 -14.00 -3.16
C LEU A 376 -3.02 -12.67 -3.90
N SER A 377 -1.92 -12.40 -4.61
CA SER A 377 -1.95 -11.52 -5.77
C SER A 377 -2.51 -12.27 -6.98
N PRO A 378 -3.18 -11.56 -7.91
CA PRO A 378 -3.64 -12.18 -9.16
C PRO A 378 -2.50 -12.94 -9.87
N GLY A 379 -2.76 -14.20 -10.22
CA GLY A 379 -1.78 -15.09 -10.86
C GLY A 379 -0.91 -15.93 -9.92
N ALA A 380 -0.96 -15.71 -8.60
CA ALA A 380 -0.26 -16.54 -7.61
C ALA A 380 -1.18 -17.63 -7.02
N ASP A 381 -0.69 -18.87 -6.92
CA ASP A 381 -1.40 -19.98 -6.26
C ASP A 381 -0.42 -20.86 -5.44
N PRO A 382 -0.53 -20.88 -4.09
CA PRO A 382 0.33 -21.67 -3.22
C PRO A 382 -0.09 -23.14 -3.10
N ALA A 383 -1.21 -23.57 -3.72
CA ALA A 383 -1.74 -24.91 -3.55
C ALA A 383 -0.73 -26.01 -3.88
N PHE A 384 -0.01 -25.86 -4.98
CA PHE A 384 1.02 -26.82 -5.38
C PHE A 384 2.13 -26.94 -4.33
N ASP A 385 2.60 -25.83 -3.80
CA ASP A 385 3.67 -25.82 -2.78
C ASP A 385 3.19 -26.44 -1.46
N VAL A 386 1.94 -26.19 -1.06
CA VAL A 386 1.32 -26.80 0.12
C VAL A 386 1.13 -28.32 -0.08
N PHE A 387 0.75 -28.76 -1.28
CA PHE A 387 0.63 -30.18 -1.59
C PHE A 387 1.98 -30.88 -1.55
N LYS A 388 3.02 -30.27 -2.13
CA LYS A 388 4.40 -30.76 -2.06
C LYS A 388 4.88 -30.87 -0.60
N LEU A 389 4.66 -29.83 0.20
CA LEU A 389 4.96 -29.87 1.64
C LEU A 389 4.20 -31.01 2.33
N GLY A 390 2.92 -31.17 2.01
CA GLY A 390 2.08 -32.24 2.52
C GLY A 390 2.67 -33.61 2.21
N GLU A 391 3.09 -33.86 0.97
CA GLU A 391 3.73 -35.12 0.57
C GLU A 391 5.03 -35.39 1.34
N GLU A 392 5.91 -34.38 1.46
CA GLU A 392 7.15 -34.46 2.24
C GLU A 392 6.90 -34.79 3.72
N MET A 393 5.78 -34.31 4.29
CA MET A 393 5.41 -34.50 5.69
C MET A 393 4.46 -35.70 5.92
N GLY A 394 4.15 -36.49 4.88
CA GLY A 394 3.26 -37.65 4.98
C GLY A 394 1.75 -37.35 4.94
N PHE A 395 1.36 -36.11 4.63
CA PHE A 395 0.00 -35.64 4.41
C PHE A 395 -0.35 -35.59 2.91
N LYS A 396 -0.41 -36.77 2.27
CA LYS A 396 -0.75 -36.87 0.84
C LYS A 396 -2.12 -36.26 0.51
N ALA A 397 -2.19 -35.53 -0.60
CA ALA A 397 -3.41 -34.95 -1.14
C ALA A 397 -4.48 -36.03 -1.42
N GLY A 398 -5.74 -35.73 -1.10
CA GLY A 398 -6.86 -36.66 -1.24
C GLY A 398 -7.00 -37.67 -0.09
N ALA A 399 -5.91 -37.99 0.63
CA ALA A 399 -5.93 -38.87 1.80
C ALA A 399 -5.99 -38.05 3.10
N LYS A 400 -4.83 -37.67 3.65
CA LYS A 400 -4.71 -36.92 4.90
C LYS A 400 -4.76 -35.39 4.70
N LEU A 401 -4.64 -34.92 3.46
CA LEU A 401 -4.86 -33.54 3.07
C LEU A 401 -6.11 -33.45 2.20
N LYS A 402 -7.16 -32.81 2.72
CA LYS A 402 -8.41 -32.53 2.00
C LYS A 402 -8.38 -31.09 1.50
N TYR A 403 -8.73 -30.89 0.23
CA TYR A 403 -8.77 -29.55 -0.37
C TYR A 403 -10.10 -29.32 -1.09
N MET A 404 -10.54 -28.06 -1.15
CA MET A 404 -11.79 -27.66 -1.79
C MET A 404 -11.74 -26.19 -2.21
N ALA A 405 -12.18 -25.89 -3.43
CA ALA A 405 -12.48 -24.52 -3.84
C ALA A 405 -13.89 -24.12 -3.36
N LEU A 406 -13.98 -23.00 -2.65
CA LEU A 406 -15.24 -22.47 -2.15
C LEU A 406 -16.00 -21.78 -3.28
N GLY A 407 -17.16 -22.35 -3.62
CA GLY A 407 -18.16 -21.78 -4.51
C GLY A 407 -19.54 -21.78 -3.87
N GLN A 408 -20.56 -21.36 -4.63
CA GLN A 408 -21.95 -21.42 -4.16
C GLN A 408 -22.31 -22.86 -3.76
N GLY A 409 -22.95 -23.02 -2.59
CA GLY A 409 -23.40 -24.32 -2.08
C GLY A 409 -22.34 -25.20 -1.39
N MET A 410 -21.05 -24.82 -1.39
CA MET A 410 -19.97 -25.64 -0.82
C MET A 410 -19.80 -25.51 0.71
N GLY A 411 -20.45 -24.52 1.33
CA GLY A 411 -20.30 -24.21 2.76
C GLY A 411 -20.52 -25.37 3.73
N PRO A 412 -21.61 -26.16 3.61
CA PRO A 412 -21.86 -27.30 4.51
C PRO A 412 -20.77 -28.37 4.43
N LYS A 413 -20.30 -28.70 3.23
CA LYS A 413 -19.25 -29.71 3.02
C LYS A 413 -17.89 -29.23 3.54
N ALA A 414 -17.60 -27.94 3.42
CA ALA A 414 -16.41 -27.34 4.03
C ALA A 414 -16.46 -27.42 5.57
N ALA A 415 -17.63 -27.25 6.19
CA ALA A 415 -17.79 -27.43 7.64
C ALA A 415 -17.54 -28.89 8.07
N GLU A 416 -18.07 -29.86 7.33
CA GLU A 416 -17.81 -31.29 7.56
C GLU A 416 -16.31 -31.63 7.50
N PHE A 417 -15.59 -31.05 6.52
CA PHE A 417 -14.14 -31.24 6.40
C PHE A 417 -13.37 -30.66 7.60
N LEU A 418 -13.82 -29.52 8.14
CA LEU A 418 -13.22 -28.91 9.32
C LEU A 418 -13.44 -29.76 10.58
N GLU A 419 -14.65 -30.24 10.81
CA GLU A 419 -14.97 -31.10 11.96
C GLU A 419 -14.23 -32.44 11.89
N THR A 420 -14.23 -33.07 10.72
CA THR A 420 -13.48 -34.31 10.48
C THR A 420 -11.98 -34.08 10.60
N GLY A 421 -11.48 -32.96 10.08
CA GLY A 421 -10.07 -32.60 10.14
C GLY A 421 -9.59 -32.31 11.55
N SER A 422 -10.37 -31.57 12.34
CA SER A 422 -10.03 -31.22 13.72
C SER A 422 -10.02 -32.44 14.64
N THR A 423 -10.89 -33.42 14.39
CA THR A 423 -10.98 -34.66 15.18
C THR A 423 -9.93 -35.70 14.76
N ARG A 424 -9.71 -35.90 13.45
CA ARG A 424 -8.82 -36.95 12.93
C ARG A 424 -7.38 -36.48 12.66
N GLY A 425 -7.08 -35.19 12.82
CA GLY A 425 -5.74 -34.65 12.56
C GLY A 425 -5.40 -34.57 11.08
N LEU A 426 -6.31 -34.03 10.27
CA LEU A 426 -6.11 -33.86 8.82
C LEU A 426 -5.67 -32.44 8.48
N TRP A 427 -5.06 -32.27 7.32
CA TRP A 427 -4.87 -30.95 6.74
C TRP A 427 -6.08 -30.59 5.88
N VAL A 428 -6.62 -29.40 6.07
CA VAL A 428 -7.77 -28.89 5.30
C VAL A 428 -7.34 -27.64 4.58
N MET A 429 -7.49 -27.61 3.26
CA MET A 429 -7.22 -26.45 2.41
C MET A 429 -8.50 -25.94 1.77
N LEU A 430 -8.91 -24.72 2.10
CA LEU A 430 -10.06 -24.06 1.47
C LEU A 430 -9.55 -22.97 0.54
N GLN A 431 -9.82 -23.12 -0.75
CA GLN A 431 -9.39 -22.18 -1.78
C GLN A 431 -10.48 -21.17 -2.10
N ASN A 432 -10.08 -20.00 -2.57
CA ASN A 432 -10.97 -18.95 -3.08
C ASN A 432 -12.01 -18.45 -2.06
N CYS A 433 -11.61 -18.29 -0.79
CA CYS A 433 -12.48 -17.85 0.29
C CYS A 433 -13.22 -16.53 0.02
N HIS A 434 -12.62 -15.61 -0.74
CA HIS A 434 -13.23 -14.34 -1.15
C HIS A 434 -14.51 -14.50 -1.99
N LEU A 435 -14.73 -15.65 -2.64
CA LEU A 435 -15.92 -15.91 -3.45
C LEU A 435 -17.17 -16.24 -2.61
N LEU A 436 -17.01 -16.61 -1.33
CA LEU A 436 -18.13 -16.96 -0.44
C LEU A 436 -18.06 -16.23 0.91
N PRO A 437 -18.13 -14.88 0.94
CA PRO A 437 -17.93 -14.09 2.15
C PRO A 437 -19.01 -14.29 3.21
N SER A 438 -20.24 -14.67 2.82
CA SER A 438 -21.32 -14.97 3.75
C SER A 438 -21.00 -16.16 4.65
N TRP A 439 -20.37 -17.21 4.09
CA TRP A 439 -20.00 -18.41 4.83
C TRP A 439 -18.76 -18.20 5.73
N LEU A 440 -17.88 -17.26 5.42
CA LEU A 440 -16.73 -16.97 6.26
C LEU A 440 -17.12 -16.57 7.70
N LYS A 441 -18.30 -15.96 7.90
CA LYS A 441 -18.85 -15.70 9.24
C LYS A 441 -19.17 -16.99 10.00
N THR A 442 -19.62 -18.02 9.29
CA THR A 442 -19.83 -19.36 9.86
C THR A 442 -18.51 -20.03 10.17
N LEU A 443 -17.50 -19.90 9.30
CA LEU A 443 -16.14 -20.37 9.55
C LEU A 443 -15.57 -19.77 10.85
N GLU A 444 -15.74 -18.46 11.08
CA GLU A 444 -15.31 -17.81 12.33
C GLU A 444 -15.93 -18.48 13.56
N LYS A 445 -17.24 -18.77 13.53
CA LYS A 445 -17.95 -19.47 14.61
C LYS A 445 -17.47 -20.90 14.80
N ILE A 446 -17.16 -21.62 13.72
CA ILE A 446 -16.62 -22.99 13.80
C ILE A 446 -15.25 -22.97 14.48
N LEU A 447 -14.36 -22.06 14.06
CA LEU A 447 -13.04 -21.90 14.66
C LEU A 447 -13.09 -21.47 16.13
N GLU A 448 -14.09 -20.69 16.53
CA GLU A 448 -14.33 -20.34 17.93
C GLU A 448 -14.80 -21.51 18.80
N LYS A 449 -15.53 -22.48 18.22
CA LYS A 449 -16.00 -23.68 18.93
C LYS A 449 -14.93 -24.76 19.10
N ILE A 450 -13.87 -24.73 18.29
CA ILE A 450 -12.79 -25.71 18.34
C ILE A 450 -11.85 -25.35 19.52
N GLU A 451 -11.99 -26.05 20.65
CA GLU A 451 -11.14 -25.81 21.83
C GLU A 451 -9.93 -26.76 21.89
N LYS A 452 -10.12 -28.05 21.58
CA LYS A 452 -9.09 -29.10 21.69
C LYS A 452 -8.93 -29.90 20.39
N PRO A 453 -8.44 -29.27 19.30
CA PRO A 453 -8.18 -29.98 18.05
C PRO A 453 -7.02 -30.96 18.17
N HIS A 454 -6.97 -31.94 17.28
CA HIS A 454 -5.84 -32.84 17.13
C HIS A 454 -4.54 -32.06 16.81
N LYS A 455 -3.40 -32.48 17.36
CA LYS A 455 -2.11 -31.77 17.25
C LYS A 455 -1.63 -31.58 15.81
N ASP A 456 -1.96 -32.53 14.95
CA ASP A 456 -1.59 -32.52 13.52
C ASP A 456 -2.55 -31.75 12.62
N PHE A 457 -3.71 -31.32 13.14
CA PHE A 457 -4.68 -30.56 12.35
C PHE A 457 -4.06 -29.24 11.89
N ARG A 458 -4.21 -28.92 10.60
CA ARG A 458 -3.81 -27.63 10.02
C ARG A 458 -4.87 -27.15 9.05
N LEU A 459 -5.20 -25.86 9.14
CA LEU A 459 -6.13 -25.19 8.25
C LEU A 459 -5.39 -24.17 7.38
N TRP A 460 -5.50 -24.36 6.07
CA TRP A 460 -4.92 -23.50 5.04
C TRP A 460 -6.06 -22.83 4.27
N LEU A 461 -6.03 -21.51 4.16
CA LEU A 461 -7.04 -20.72 3.47
C LEU A 461 -6.38 -19.94 2.35
N THR A 462 -6.97 -19.89 1.15
CA THR A 462 -6.51 -18.98 0.09
C THR A 462 -7.58 -17.95 -0.24
N THR A 463 -7.17 -16.69 -0.36
CA THR A 463 -8.10 -15.58 -0.61
C THR A 463 -7.41 -14.45 -1.35
N GLU A 464 -8.14 -13.76 -2.23
CA GLU A 464 -7.77 -12.40 -2.61
C GLU A 464 -8.12 -11.44 -1.46
N PRO A 465 -7.46 -10.26 -1.38
CA PRO A 465 -7.80 -9.23 -0.41
C PRO A 465 -9.26 -8.80 -0.53
N THR A 466 -10.01 -8.87 0.57
CA THR A 466 -11.41 -8.44 0.58
C THR A 466 -11.83 -7.82 1.93
N PRO A 467 -12.51 -6.66 1.92
CA PRO A 467 -13.02 -6.03 3.15
C PRO A 467 -14.09 -6.84 3.86
N LYS A 468 -14.64 -7.86 3.20
CA LYS A 468 -15.68 -8.72 3.76
C LYS A 468 -15.10 -9.92 4.52
N PHE A 469 -13.78 -10.10 4.53
CA PHE A 469 -13.16 -11.20 5.25
C PHE A 469 -13.33 -10.98 6.77
N PRO A 470 -13.76 -11.98 7.56
CA PRO A 470 -14.04 -11.79 8.97
C PRO A 470 -12.80 -11.45 9.79
N LEU A 471 -12.91 -10.39 10.59
CA LEU A 471 -11.84 -9.87 11.43
C LEU A 471 -11.30 -10.91 12.42
N GLY A 472 -12.18 -11.70 13.05
CA GLY A 472 -11.75 -12.69 14.04
C GLY A 472 -10.90 -13.82 13.44
N VAL A 473 -11.13 -14.18 12.18
CA VAL A 473 -10.28 -15.16 11.48
C VAL A 473 -8.93 -14.54 11.13
N LEU A 474 -8.91 -13.28 10.67
CA LEU A 474 -7.66 -12.55 10.43
C LEU A 474 -6.86 -12.43 11.72
N GLN A 475 -7.43 -11.92 12.81
CA GLN A 475 -6.71 -11.75 14.08
C GLN A 475 -6.09 -13.04 14.63
N ARG A 476 -6.70 -14.21 14.34
CA ARG A 476 -6.24 -15.53 14.78
C ARG A 476 -5.38 -16.29 13.77
N SER A 477 -5.11 -15.72 12.60
CA SER A 477 -4.34 -16.41 11.54
C SER A 477 -2.91 -15.91 11.41
N LEU A 478 -2.06 -16.81 10.91
CA LEU A 478 -0.79 -16.47 10.28
C LEU A 478 -1.09 -16.04 8.84
N LYS A 479 -0.76 -14.80 8.49
CA LYS A 479 -0.98 -14.28 7.13
C LYS A 479 0.28 -14.46 6.32
N VAL A 480 0.09 -14.91 5.09
CA VAL A 480 1.16 -15.12 4.14
C VAL A 480 0.73 -14.53 2.81
N VAL A 481 1.40 -13.49 2.35
CA VAL A 481 1.17 -12.92 1.03
C VAL A 481 1.97 -13.72 0.01
N THR A 482 1.30 -14.13 -1.06
CA THR A 482 1.94 -14.80 -2.20
C THR A 482 1.78 -13.93 -3.43
N GLU A 483 2.90 -13.43 -3.93
CA GLU A 483 2.99 -12.57 -5.11
C GLU A 483 4.17 -13.02 -5.98
N PRO A 484 4.11 -12.79 -7.31
CA PRO A 484 5.28 -12.96 -8.16
C PRO A 484 6.43 -12.09 -7.63
N PRO A 485 7.67 -12.62 -7.60
CA PRO A 485 8.83 -11.82 -7.22
C PRO A 485 8.94 -10.53 -8.06
N ASN A 486 9.46 -9.46 -7.45
CA ASN A 486 9.69 -8.18 -8.13
C ASN A 486 11.15 -8.10 -8.60
N GLY A 487 11.35 -7.95 -9.89
CA GLY A 487 12.65 -7.84 -10.54
C GLY A 487 12.98 -9.06 -11.40
N LEU A 488 13.62 -8.80 -12.54
CA LEU A 488 13.96 -9.79 -13.56
C LEU A 488 14.75 -10.97 -12.98
N LYS A 489 15.80 -10.68 -12.19
CA LYS A 489 16.64 -11.69 -11.55
C LYS A 489 15.84 -12.62 -10.64
N LEU A 490 14.95 -12.06 -9.81
CA LEU A 490 14.20 -12.83 -8.82
C LEU A 490 13.13 -13.69 -9.49
N ASN A 491 12.48 -13.19 -10.55
CA ASN A 491 11.56 -14.00 -11.37
C ASN A 491 12.28 -15.16 -12.06
N MET A 492 13.42 -14.90 -12.71
CA MET A 492 14.25 -15.95 -13.32
C MET A 492 14.67 -17.01 -12.30
N ARG A 493 15.15 -16.58 -11.14
CA ARG A 493 15.56 -17.49 -10.04
C ARG A 493 14.37 -18.30 -9.54
N ALA A 494 13.19 -17.70 -9.41
CA ALA A 494 11.98 -18.39 -8.99
C ALA A 494 11.54 -19.47 -9.99
N SER A 495 11.54 -19.17 -11.30
CA SER A 495 11.24 -20.15 -12.35
C SER A 495 12.26 -21.29 -12.34
N TYR A 496 13.56 -20.99 -12.34
CA TYR A 496 14.62 -22.01 -12.34
C TYR A 496 14.72 -22.82 -11.04
N SER A 497 14.28 -22.28 -9.90
CA SER A 497 14.23 -23.03 -8.64
C SER A 497 13.30 -24.23 -8.71
N LYS A 498 12.25 -24.16 -9.54
CA LYS A 498 11.23 -25.21 -9.70
C LYS A 498 11.59 -26.24 -10.77
N ILE A 499 12.54 -25.94 -11.65
CA ILE A 499 13.00 -26.85 -12.72
C ILE A 499 14.05 -27.80 -12.14
N THR A 500 13.91 -29.11 -12.33
CA THR A 500 14.92 -30.10 -11.94
C THR A 500 15.88 -30.39 -13.11
N GLU A 501 17.07 -30.92 -12.81
CA GLU A 501 18.01 -31.37 -13.88
C GLU A 501 17.39 -32.50 -14.73
N GLU A 502 16.54 -33.32 -14.11
CA GLU A 502 15.76 -34.35 -14.79
C GLU A 502 14.85 -33.73 -15.86
N SER A 503 14.10 -32.68 -15.53
CA SER A 503 13.23 -31.98 -16.49
C SER A 503 14.01 -31.32 -17.63
N LEU A 504 15.22 -30.81 -17.38
CA LEU A 504 16.09 -30.26 -18.44
C LEU A 504 16.71 -31.34 -19.35
N SER A 505 16.69 -32.59 -18.91
CA SER A 505 17.23 -33.74 -19.64
C SER A 505 16.15 -34.55 -20.37
N GLU A 506 14.87 -34.18 -20.24
CA GLU A 506 13.76 -34.87 -20.92
C GLU A 506 13.84 -34.77 -22.45
N CYS A 507 14.30 -33.64 -23.00
CA CYS A 507 14.40 -33.45 -24.45
C CYS A 507 15.86 -33.64 -24.93
N PRO A 508 16.11 -34.54 -25.91
CA PRO A 508 17.46 -34.79 -26.41
C PRO A 508 18.00 -33.68 -27.33
N HIS A 509 17.15 -32.77 -27.80
CA HIS A 509 17.53 -31.74 -28.76
C HIS A 509 18.41 -30.64 -28.11
N ASN A 510 19.58 -30.34 -28.70
CA ASN A 510 20.56 -29.39 -28.16
C ASN A 510 19.98 -27.98 -27.89
N ALA A 511 19.05 -27.51 -28.73
CA ALA A 511 18.37 -26.22 -28.57
C ALA A 511 17.43 -26.14 -27.35
N PHE A 512 17.04 -27.26 -26.72
CA PHE A 512 16.05 -27.25 -25.64
C PHE A 512 16.51 -26.45 -24.42
N ARG A 513 17.73 -26.71 -23.91
CA ARG A 513 18.23 -26.03 -22.70
C ARG A 513 18.37 -24.50 -22.90
N PRO A 514 18.96 -23.99 -23.99
CA PRO A 514 18.95 -22.56 -24.30
C PRO A 514 17.54 -21.98 -24.44
N LEU A 515 16.61 -22.68 -25.08
CA LEU A 515 15.24 -22.20 -25.27
C LEU A 515 14.44 -22.15 -23.96
N VAL A 516 14.71 -23.03 -23.00
CA VAL A 516 14.13 -22.94 -21.65
C VAL A 516 14.62 -21.67 -20.95
N TYR A 517 15.88 -21.28 -21.12
CA TYR A 517 16.41 -20.02 -20.59
C TYR A 517 15.76 -18.80 -21.25
N VAL A 518 15.64 -18.81 -22.59
CA VAL A 518 14.96 -17.76 -23.36
C VAL A 518 13.49 -17.64 -22.93
N LEU A 519 12.79 -18.76 -22.76
CA LEU A 519 11.41 -18.78 -22.28
C LEU A 519 11.30 -18.22 -20.85
N ALA A 520 12.22 -18.56 -19.95
CA ALA A 520 12.23 -18.04 -18.59
C ALA A 520 12.46 -16.52 -18.60
N PHE A 521 13.38 -16.05 -19.45
CA PHE A 521 13.65 -14.63 -19.62
C PHE A 521 12.43 -13.89 -20.17
N PHE A 522 11.81 -14.43 -21.21
CA PHE A 522 10.55 -13.93 -21.77
C PHE A 522 9.45 -13.85 -20.70
N HIS A 523 9.24 -14.94 -19.95
CA HIS A 523 8.24 -15.01 -18.89
C HIS A 523 8.47 -13.93 -17.82
N ALA A 524 9.72 -13.76 -17.38
CA ALA A 524 10.10 -12.74 -16.41
C ALA A 524 9.92 -11.32 -16.97
N VAL A 525 10.24 -11.07 -18.24
CA VAL A 525 10.03 -9.76 -18.90
C VAL A 525 8.54 -9.40 -18.97
N VAL A 526 7.67 -10.32 -19.42
CA VAL A 526 6.23 -10.02 -19.55
C VAL A 526 5.56 -9.79 -18.21
N GLN A 527 6.02 -10.48 -17.15
CA GLN A 527 5.61 -10.23 -15.76
C GLN A 527 6.10 -8.86 -15.26
N GLU A 528 7.38 -8.55 -15.42
CA GLU A 528 7.98 -7.30 -14.95
C GLU A 528 7.42 -6.07 -15.66
N ARG A 529 7.06 -6.18 -16.95
CA ARG A 529 6.43 -5.07 -17.69
C ARG A 529 5.16 -4.55 -17.00
N ARG A 530 4.40 -5.41 -16.30
CA ARG A 530 3.20 -5.02 -15.54
C ARG A 530 3.48 -3.92 -14.51
N LYS A 531 4.71 -3.84 -13.99
CA LYS A 531 5.16 -2.82 -13.03
C LYS A 531 5.01 -1.39 -13.55
N TYR A 532 5.13 -1.18 -14.86
CA TYR A 532 5.12 0.15 -15.49
C TYR A 532 3.71 0.62 -15.90
N GLY A 533 2.66 -0.06 -15.41
CA GLY A 533 1.27 0.30 -15.73
C GLY A 533 1.03 0.33 -17.24
N LYS A 534 0.39 1.39 -17.73
CA LYS A 534 0.03 1.55 -19.15
C LYS A 534 1.23 1.66 -20.11
N LEU A 535 2.41 2.04 -19.62
CA LEU A 535 3.64 2.01 -20.44
C LEU A 535 4.12 0.58 -20.68
N GLY A 536 3.82 -0.33 -19.75
CA GLY A 536 4.12 -1.75 -19.88
C GLY A 536 3.04 -2.50 -20.65
N TRP A 537 1.81 -2.47 -20.14
CA TRP A 537 0.61 -3.09 -20.71
C TRP A 537 -0.61 -2.17 -20.53
N ASN A 538 -1.43 -2.02 -21.57
CA ASN A 538 -2.68 -1.26 -21.46
C ASN A 538 -3.63 -1.91 -20.46
N VAL A 539 -3.70 -3.25 -20.46
CA VAL A 539 -4.47 -4.06 -19.50
C VAL A 539 -3.50 -4.87 -18.64
N ALA A 540 -3.76 -4.93 -17.33
CA ALA A 540 -2.93 -5.70 -16.42
C ALA A 540 -3.22 -7.20 -16.56
N TYR A 541 -2.43 -7.90 -17.38
CA TYR A 541 -2.52 -9.34 -17.57
C TYR A 541 -1.84 -10.12 -16.44
N ASP A 542 -2.42 -11.28 -16.10
CA ASP A 542 -1.90 -12.18 -15.09
C ASP A 542 -1.21 -13.37 -15.77
N PHE A 543 0.07 -13.21 -16.09
CA PHE A 543 0.90 -14.33 -16.57
C PHE A 543 1.37 -15.18 -15.38
N ASN A 544 1.07 -16.47 -15.42
CA ASN A 544 1.29 -17.38 -14.30
C ASN A 544 2.27 -18.51 -14.64
N GLU A 545 2.66 -19.25 -13.60
CA GLU A 545 3.56 -20.40 -13.72
C GLU A 545 3.04 -21.49 -14.67
N THR A 546 1.71 -21.65 -14.77
CA THR A 546 1.09 -22.62 -15.67
C THR A 546 1.39 -22.28 -17.13
N ASP A 547 1.37 -21.00 -17.51
CA ASP A 547 1.71 -20.55 -18.86
C ASP A 547 3.16 -20.90 -19.20
N PHE A 548 4.08 -20.71 -18.25
CA PHE A 548 5.49 -21.07 -18.40
C PHE A 548 5.67 -22.59 -18.57
N ARG A 549 5.07 -23.40 -17.67
CA ARG A 549 5.22 -24.87 -17.69
C ARG A 549 4.63 -25.50 -18.95
N ILE A 550 3.45 -25.06 -19.39
CA ILE A 550 2.85 -25.55 -20.63
C ILE A 550 3.70 -25.15 -21.82
N SER A 551 4.22 -23.92 -21.86
CA SER A 551 5.11 -23.47 -22.93
C SER A 551 6.41 -24.27 -22.98
N MET A 552 7.00 -24.60 -21.84
CA MET A 552 8.17 -25.49 -21.74
C MET A 552 7.86 -26.90 -22.25
N ALA A 553 6.69 -27.45 -21.90
CA ALA A 553 6.25 -28.76 -22.39
C ALA A 553 5.98 -28.76 -23.92
N LEU A 554 5.43 -27.66 -24.45
CA LEU A 554 5.24 -27.48 -25.89
C LEU A 554 6.59 -27.42 -26.62
N ILE A 555 7.56 -26.64 -26.12
CA ILE A 555 8.92 -26.61 -26.68
C ILE A 555 9.53 -28.02 -26.67
N SER A 556 9.47 -28.73 -25.54
CA SER A 556 9.97 -30.11 -25.44
C SER A 556 9.32 -31.05 -26.47
N THR A 557 7.99 -30.96 -26.61
CA THR A 557 7.23 -31.82 -27.53
C THR A 557 7.60 -31.58 -28.99
N TYR A 558 7.69 -30.32 -29.43
CA TYR A 558 7.98 -29.99 -30.83
C TYR A 558 9.46 -30.16 -31.17
N LEU A 559 10.38 -29.89 -30.24
CA LEU A 559 11.80 -30.16 -30.44
C LEU A 559 12.11 -31.66 -30.44
N ARG A 560 11.41 -32.47 -29.64
CA ARG A 560 11.53 -33.93 -29.71
C ARG A 560 11.06 -34.45 -31.07
N LYS A 561 9.93 -33.97 -31.58
CA LYS A 561 9.47 -34.31 -32.94
C LYS A 561 10.47 -33.90 -34.02
N ALA A 562 11.05 -32.71 -33.93
CA ALA A 562 12.07 -32.25 -34.87
C ALA A 562 13.34 -33.12 -34.81
N TYR A 563 13.74 -33.53 -33.60
CA TYR A 563 14.86 -34.45 -33.38
C TYR A 563 14.58 -35.84 -33.99
N ASP A 564 13.40 -36.40 -33.73
CA ASP A 564 12.99 -37.72 -34.23
C ASP A 564 12.85 -37.73 -35.76
N ASN A 565 12.52 -36.59 -36.38
CA ASN A 565 12.37 -36.43 -37.83
C ASN A 565 13.67 -35.98 -38.53
N GLU A 566 14.74 -35.67 -37.78
CA GLU A 566 16.00 -35.09 -38.29
C GLU A 566 15.80 -33.75 -39.04
N ASP A 567 14.87 -32.90 -38.58
CA ASP A 567 14.60 -31.60 -39.19
C ASP A 567 15.79 -30.62 -38.97
N GLU A 568 16.36 -30.07 -40.05
CA GLU A 568 17.46 -29.08 -39.96
C GLU A 568 16.99 -27.71 -39.42
N ILE A 569 15.71 -27.37 -39.66
CA ILE A 569 15.15 -26.05 -39.32
C ILE A 569 14.20 -26.20 -38.13
N LEU A 570 14.41 -25.37 -37.12
CA LEU A 570 13.52 -25.31 -35.97
C LEU A 570 12.14 -24.76 -36.38
N PRO A 571 11.03 -25.32 -35.85
CA PRO A 571 9.67 -24.93 -36.24
C PRO A 571 9.23 -23.59 -35.59
N TRP A 572 9.95 -22.50 -35.86
CA TRP A 572 9.74 -21.19 -35.24
C TRP A 572 8.33 -20.63 -35.45
N GLY A 573 7.73 -20.83 -36.61
CA GLY A 573 6.35 -20.40 -36.87
C GLY A 573 5.37 -21.05 -35.90
N THR A 574 5.52 -22.36 -35.67
CA THR A 574 4.70 -23.12 -34.73
C THR A 574 4.99 -22.73 -33.28
N LEU A 575 6.28 -22.59 -32.90
CA LEU A 575 6.66 -22.20 -31.55
C LEU A 575 6.16 -20.79 -31.20
N ARG A 576 6.37 -19.81 -32.08
CA ARG A 576 5.88 -18.43 -31.89
C ARG A 576 4.36 -18.36 -31.85
N TYR A 577 3.66 -19.11 -32.71
CA TYR A 577 2.21 -19.15 -32.68
C TYR A 577 1.66 -19.79 -31.39
N LEU A 578 2.20 -20.94 -30.97
CA LEU A 578 1.70 -21.64 -29.78
C LEU A 578 2.00 -20.87 -28.50
N ILE A 579 3.22 -20.36 -28.35
CA ILE A 579 3.60 -19.58 -27.17
C ILE A 579 2.90 -18.22 -27.20
N GLY A 580 2.93 -17.53 -28.35
CA GLY A 580 2.47 -16.16 -28.50
C GLY A 580 1.01 -15.95 -28.72
N GLU A 581 0.41 -16.65 -29.68
CA GLU A 581 -0.99 -16.44 -30.03
C GLU A 581 -1.92 -17.30 -29.16
N ALA A 582 -1.52 -18.55 -28.85
CA ALA A 582 -2.35 -19.47 -28.10
C ALA A 582 -2.19 -19.36 -26.57
N MET A 583 -0.96 -19.51 -26.05
CA MET A 583 -0.73 -19.55 -24.60
C MET A 583 -0.77 -18.16 -23.96
N TYR A 584 0.21 -17.30 -24.26
CA TYR A 584 0.27 -15.95 -23.69
C TYR A 584 -0.78 -15.03 -24.33
N GLY A 585 -0.97 -15.13 -25.65
CA GLY A 585 -1.96 -14.35 -26.40
C GLY A 585 -3.40 -14.66 -26.05
N GLY A 586 -3.68 -15.89 -25.57
CA GLY A 586 -5.00 -16.24 -25.01
C GLY A 586 -5.38 -15.40 -23.79
N ARG A 587 -4.41 -14.78 -23.10
CA ARG A 587 -4.64 -13.83 -22.00
C ARG A 587 -4.73 -12.39 -22.45
N VAL A 588 -4.12 -12.05 -23.60
CA VAL A 588 -4.00 -10.68 -24.08
C VAL A 588 -5.21 -10.31 -24.93
N SER A 589 -6.05 -9.44 -24.38
CA SER A 589 -7.29 -8.98 -25.00
C SER A 589 -7.14 -7.74 -25.88
N ASP A 590 -6.15 -6.88 -25.62
CA ASP A 590 -5.94 -5.62 -26.33
C ASP A 590 -5.05 -5.82 -27.57
N SER A 591 -5.39 -5.17 -28.67
CA SER A 591 -4.69 -5.36 -29.95
C SER A 591 -3.30 -4.71 -29.97
N LEU A 592 -3.11 -3.59 -29.25
CA LEU A 592 -1.80 -2.95 -29.12
C LEU A 592 -0.88 -3.76 -28.21
N ASP A 593 -1.41 -4.28 -27.11
CA ASP A 593 -0.67 -5.20 -26.24
C ASP A 593 -0.32 -6.50 -26.98
N ARG A 594 -1.22 -7.05 -27.81
CA ARG A 594 -0.92 -8.23 -28.62
C ARG A 594 0.24 -7.97 -29.58
N ARG A 595 0.30 -6.80 -30.21
CA ARG A 595 1.44 -6.38 -31.04
C ARG A 595 2.76 -6.36 -30.26
N ILE A 596 2.75 -5.88 -29.02
CA ILE A 596 3.94 -5.90 -28.14
C ILE A 596 4.37 -7.33 -27.87
N LEU A 597 3.43 -8.22 -27.53
CA LEU A 597 3.72 -9.63 -27.27
C LEU A 597 4.33 -10.34 -28.50
N THR A 598 3.74 -10.14 -29.69
CA THR A 598 4.27 -10.71 -30.94
C THR A 598 5.68 -10.18 -31.23
N THR A 599 5.92 -8.88 -31.00
CA THR A 599 7.25 -8.28 -31.20
C THR A 599 8.30 -8.95 -30.30
N TYR A 600 8.00 -9.22 -29.03
CA TYR A 600 8.93 -9.96 -28.16
C TYR A 600 9.26 -11.35 -28.68
N LEU A 601 8.27 -12.05 -29.22
CA LEU A 601 8.48 -13.41 -29.70
C LEU A 601 9.27 -13.44 -30.99
N ASP A 602 9.11 -12.45 -31.85
CA ASP A 602 9.94 -12.29 -33.04
C ASP A 602 11.39 -11.93 -32.70
N GLU A 603 11.60 -11.11 -31.67
CA GLU A 603 12.93 -10.69 -31.20
C GLU A 603 13.63 -11.74 -30.31
N TYR A 604 12.89 -12.63 -29.65
CA TYR A 604 13.46 -13.63 -28.72
C TYR A 604 13.50 -15.05 -29.28
N PHE A 605 12.69 -15.41 -30.29
CA PHE A 605 12.63 -16.76 -30.84
C PHE A 605 12.95 -16.76 -32.35
N GLY A 606 14.20 -17.10 -32.69
CA GLY A 606 14.65 -17.27 -34.07
C GLY A 606 16.03 -17.90 -34.18
N ASP A 607 16.47 -18.19 -35.41
CA ASP A 607 17.76 -18.86 -35.67
C ASP A 607 18.96 -18.01 -35.24
N PHE A 608 18.81 -16.69 -35.16
CA PHE A 608 19.84 -15.76 -34.68
C PHE A 608 20.34 -16.08 -33.26
N LEU A 609 19.56 -16.83 -32.45
CA LEU A 609 19.98 -17.26 -31.12
C LEU A 609 21.21 -18.18 -31.14
N PHE A 610 21.44 -18.88 -32.25
CA PHE A 610 22.50 -19.85 -32.42
C PHE A 610 23.61 -19.36 -33.37
N ASP A 611 23.56 -18.09 -33.80
CA ASP A 611 24.60 -17.50 -34.63
C ASP A 611 25.89 -17.28 -33.82
N THR A 612 26.99 -17.82 -34.34
CA THR A 612 28.32 -17.70 -33.73
C THR A 612 29.08 -16.45 -34.19
N PHE A 613 28.70 -15.85 -35.32
CA PHE A 613 29.31 -14.63 -35.86
C PHE A 613 28.69 -13.36 -35.26
N GLN A 614 27.39 -13.39 -34.95
CA GLN A 614 26.69 -12.33 -34.23
C GLN A 614 25.99 -12.91 -33.00
N PRO A 615 26.70 -13.01 -31.86
CA PRO A 615 26.12 -13.52 -30.62
C PRO A 615 24.91 -12.70 -30.20
N PHE A 616 23.81 -13.39 -29.93
CA PHE A 616 22.59 -12.75 -29.46
C PHE A 616 22.73 -12.24 -28.02
N HIS A 617 22.30 -10.99 -27.81
CA HIS A 617 22.18 -10.37 -26.50
C HIS A 617 20.75 -9.86 -26.33
N PHE A 618 20.09 -10.22 -25.23
CA PHE A 618 18.77 -9.67 -24.90
C PHE A 618 18.85 -8.16 -24.68
N PHE A 619 19.93 -7.72 -24.03
CA PHE A 619 20.26 -6.31 -23.81
C PHE A 619 21.75 -6.19 -23.46
N LYS A 620 22.42 -5.17 -23.98
CA LYS A 620 23.83 -4.89 -23.69
C LYS A 620 24.03 -3.40 -23.47
N SER A 621 24.58 -3.04 -22.31
CA SER A 621 25.06 -1.70 -21.99
C SER A 621 26.56 -1.73 -21.65
N GLU A 622 27.15 -0.58 -21.35
CA GLU A 622 28.55 -0.50 -20.90
C GLU A 622 28.81 -1.25 -19.59
N THR A 623 27.78 -1.41 -18.75
CA THR A 623 27.88 -1.97 -17.40
C THR A 623 27.31 -3.37 -17.26
N VAL A 624 26.39 -3.80 -18.13
CA VAL A 624 25.67 -5.07 -18.01
C VAL A 624 25.45 -5.73 -19.37
N ASP A 625 25.63 -7.05 -19.41
CA ASP A 625 25.40 -7.89 -20.59
C ASP A 625 24.43 -9.04 -20.26
N TYR A 626 23.23 -8.98 -20.85
CA TYR A 626 22.22 -10.03 -20.76
C TYR A 626 22.32 -10.95 -21.97
N LYS A 627 23.00 -12.08 -21.79
CA LYS A 627 23.22 -13.10 -22.82
C LYS A 627 22.71 -14.48 -22.40
N ILE A 628 22.66 -15.39 -23.37
CA ILE A 628 22.35 -16.80 -23.14
C ILE A 628 23.62 -17.49 -22.60
N PRO A 629 23.55 -18.25 -21.50
CA PRO A 629 24.67 -19.05 -21.00
C PRO A 629 25.10 -20.13 -21.99
N GLU A 630 26.35 -20.57 -21.89
CA GLU A 630 26.81 -21.76 -22.61
C GLU A 630 26.00 -23.00 -22.19
N THR A 631 25.76 -23.91 -23.13
CA THR A 631 24.99 -25.12 -22.88
C THR A 631 25.72 -26.01 -21.86
N GLY A 632 25.15 -26.10 -20.65
CA GLY A 632 25.72 -26.88 -19.55
C GLY A 632 24.65 -27.42 -18.59
N PRO A 633 25.04 -27.92 -17.40
CA PRO A 633 24.11 -28.35 -16.35
C PRO A 633 23.30 -27.16 -15.82
N LYS A 634 22.18 -27.42 -15.11
CA LYS A 634 21.33 -26.40 -14.49
C LYS A 634 22.13 -25.33 -13.74
N GLU A 635 23.16 -25.71 -13.02
CA GLU A 635 24.02 -24.83 -12.22
C GLU A 635 24.67 -23.72 -13.05
N SER A 636 24.96 -23.97 -14.33
CA SER A 636 25.55 -22.97 -15.24
C SER A 636 24.56 -21.83 -15.52
N TYR A 637 23.29 -22.19 -15.76
CA TYR A 637 22.21 -21.21 -15.95
C TYR A 637 21.90 -20.45 -14.65
N VAL A 638 21.86 -21.15 -13.52
CA VAL A 638 21.66 -20.52 -12.20
C VAL A 638 22.80 -19.57 -11.87
N GLY A 639 24.05 -19.94 -12.16
CA GLY A 639 25.23 -19.09 -11.99
C GLY A 639 25.12 -17.79 -12.79
N MET A 640 24.66 -17.85 -14.04
CA MET A 640 24.41 -16.64 -14.84
C MET A 640 23.29 -15.78 -14.26
N ILE A 641 22.18 -16.39 -13.82
CA ILE A 641 21.08 -15.66 -13.16
C ILE A 641 21.59 -14.92 -11.92
N ASP A 642 22.52 -15.52 -11.18
CA ASP A 642 23.08 -14.93 -9.98
C ASP A 642 24.04 -13.77 -10.24
N LEU A 643 24.63 -13.69 -11.44
CA LEU A 643 25.41 -12.53 -11.90
C LEU A 643 24.54 -11.33 -12.33
N LEU A 644 23.24 -11.54 -12.60
CA LEU A 644 22.36 -10.45 -13.00
C LEU A 644 22.25 -9.38 -11.88
N PRO A 645 22.12 -8.09 -12.25
CA PRO A 645 21.96 -7.03 -11.27
C PRO A 645 20.58 -7.12 -10.59
N ILE A 646 20.53 -6.78 -9.30
CA ILE A 646 19.28 -6.75 -8.51
C ILE A 646 18.36 -5.61 -9.00
N VAL A 647 18.94 -4.46 -9.33
CA VAL A 647 18.24 -3.31 -9.91
C VAL A 647 18.48 -3.33 -11.42
N GLN A 648 17.42 -3.50 -12.20
CA GLN A 648 17.48 -3.47 -13.67
C GLN A 648 16.97 -2.13 -14.22
N THR A 649 17.51 -1.71 -15.36
CA THR A 649 16.99 -0.55 -16.09
C THR A 649 15.76 -0.94 -16.91
N PRO A 650 14.81 -0.02 -17.18
CA PRO A 650 13.64 -0.31 -18.02
C PRO A 650 13.98 -0.81 -19.43
N GLU A 651 15.18 -0.51 -19.92
CA GLU A 651 15.63 -0.84 -21.27
C GLU A 651 15.75 -2.35 -21.51
N VAL A 652 16.06 -3.14 -20.48
CA VAL A 652 16.06 -4.61 -20.59
C VAL A 652 14.66 -5.16 -20.92
N PHE A 653 13.63 -4.38 -20.60
CA PHE A 653 12.24 -4.67 -20.94
C PHE A 653 11.81 -3.92 -22.20
N GLY A 654 12.71 -3.40 -23.03
CA GLY A 654 12.36 -2.62 -24.23
C GLY A 654 11.59 -1.31 -23.92
N LEU A 655 11.71 -0.78 -22.70
CA LEU A 655 11.10 0.47 -22.28
C LEU A 655 12.12 1.61 -22.21
N HIS A 656 11.64 2.84 -22.38
CA HIS A 656 12.48 4.03 -22.19
C HIS A 656 12.88 4.19 -20.70
N PRO A 657 14.09 4.67 -20.36
CA PRO A 657 14.51 4.93 -18.98
C PRO A 657 13.52 5.78 -18.16
N ASN A 658 12.82 6.72 -18.80
CA ASN A 658 11.79 7.55 -18.16
C ASN A 658 10.62 6.76 -17.57
N ALA A 659 10.42 5.50 -17.96
CA ALA A 659 9.42 4.63 -17.36
C ALA A 659 9.66 4.43 -15.86
N ASP A 660 10.93 4.41 -15.42
CA ASP A 660 11.29 4.35 -14.01
C ASP A 660 10.82 5.59 -13.25
N ILE A 661 10.95 6.78 -13.87
CA ILE A 661 10.57 8.05 -13.24
C ILE A 661 9.07 8.03 -12.87
N SER A 662 8.22 7.58 -13.80
CA SER A 662 6.78 7.45 -13.58
C SER A 662 6.48 6.39 -12.52
N TYR A 663 7.10 5.21 -12.63
CA TYR A 663 6.94 4.12 -11.68
C TYR A 663 7.31 4.57 -10.25
N TYR A 664 8.51 5.09 -10.04
CA TYR A 664 8.96 5.47 -8.71
C TYR A 664 8.26 6.72 -8.18
N THR A 665 7.85 7.66 -9.03
CA THR A 665 6.99 8.77 -8.58
C THR A 665 5.67 8.24 -8.01
N ASN A 666 5.03 7.29 -8.71
CA ASN A 666 3.79 6.69 -8.26
C ASN A 666 3.99 5.86 -6.99
N ALA A 667 5.10 5.13 -6.89
CA ALA A 667 5.48 4.41 -5.68
C ALA A 667 5.68 5.37 -4.49
N THR A 668 6.40 6.47 -4.67
CA THR A 668 6.61 7.51 -3.65
C THR A 668 5.29 8.12 -3.19
N LYS A 669 4.41 8.52 -4.12
CA LYS A 669 3.08 9.05 -3.80
C LYS A 669 2.21 8.05 -3.03
N LEU A 670 2.29 6.76 -3.41
CA LEU A 670 1.58 5.69 -2.71
C LEU A 670 2.11 5.52 -1.27
N ILE A 671 3.43 5.52 -1.08
CA ILE A 671 4.07 5.46 0.24
C ILE A 671 3.61 6.65 1.09
N TRP A 672 3.66 7.88 0.58
CA TRP A 672 3.19 9.06 1.31
C TRP A 672 1.73 8.97 1.70
N ARG A 673 0.84 8.58 0.76
CA ARG A 673 -0.58 8.41 1.05
C ARG A 673 -0.81 7.41 2.18
N ASN A 674 -0.17 6.25 2.09
CA ASN A 674 -0.32 5.20 3.10
C ASN A 674 0.28 5.62 4.45
N LEU A 675 1.43 6.32 4.47
CA LEU A 675 2.03 6.86 5.69
C LEU A 675 1.17 7.95 6.34
N ILE A 676 0.50 8.79 5.54
CA ILE A 676 -0.47 9.78 6.03
C ILE A 676 -1.66 9.06 6.68
N ASP A 677 -2.18 7.99 6.06
CA ASP A 677 -3.27 7.20 6.63
C ASP A 677 -2.86 6.49 7.96
N LEU A 678 -1.57 6.24 8.16
CA LEU A 678 -0.99 5.67 9.39
C LEU A 678 -0.75 6.72 10.51
N GLN A 679 -0.77 8.02 10.21
CA GLN A 679 -0.58 9.04 11.24
C GLN A 679 -1.82 9.16 12.14
N PRO A 680 -1.66 9.42 13.45
CA PRO A 680 -2.77 9.57 14.37
C PRO A 680 -3.63 10.79 13.98
N ARG A 681 -4.93 10.57 13.80
CA ARG A 681 -5.91 11.60 13.38
C ARG A 681 -6.06 12.78 14.36
N VAL A 682 -5.61 12.59 15.60
CA VAL A 682 -5.71 13.54 16.73
C VAL A 682 -4.36 14.23 17.01
N GLY A 683 -3.33 13.98 16.19
CA GLY A 683 -2.04 14.66 16.30
C GLY A 683 -2.20 16.15 15.97
N GLY A 684 -2.02 17.01 16.99
CA GLY A 684 -2.22 18.45 16.90
C GLY A 684 -1.51 19.08 15.71
N ALA A 685 -2.23 19.92 14.98
CA ALA A 685 -1.63 20.78 13.97
C ALA A 685 -0.59 21.68 14.66
N VAL A 686 0.65 21.60 14.20
CA VAL A 686 1.69 22.56 14.56
C VAL A 686 1.33 23.86 13.85
N GLY A 687 0.70 24.79 14.56
CA GLY A 687 0.22 26.06 13.98
C GLY A 687 -0.93 26.77 14.71
N GLY A 688 -1.46 26.21 15.80
CA GLY A 688 -2.43 26.91 16.67
C GLY A 688 -3.87 27.02 16.16
N GLY A 689 -4.14 26.70 14.89
CA GLY A 689 -5.51 26.55 14.36
C GLY A 689 -6.02 25.11 14.52
N SER A 690 -7.32 24.93 14.77
CA SER A 690 -7.91 23.60 14.77
C SER A 690 -7.90 23.00 13.35
N ARG A 691 -7.89 21.67 13.25
CA ARG A 691 -8.03 20.96 11.97
C ARG A 691 -9.27 21.44 11.20
N GLU A 692 -10.34 21.71 11.92
CA GLU A 692 -11.63 22.15 11.39
C GLU A 692 -11.53 23.55 10.80
N ASP A 693 -10.79 24.47 11.45
CA ASP A 693 -10.55 25.83 10.93
C ASP A 693 -9.77 25.82 9.61
N PHE A 694 -8.74 24.96 9.51
CA PHE A 694 -7.98 24.81 8.27
C PHE A 694 -8.86 24.32 7.13
N ILE A 695 -9.68 23.28 7.39
CA ILE A 695 -10.58 22.71 6.39
C ILE A 695 -11.65 23.72 5.99
N ALA A 696 -12.19 24.48 6.94
CA ALA A 696 -13.14 25.55 6.68
C ALA A 696 -12.50 26.70 5.86
N GLY A 697 -11.23 27.02 6.09
CA GLY A 697 -10.44 27.95 5.27
C GLY A 697 -10.36 27.48 3.82
N VAL A 698 -9.85 26.26 3.59
CA VAL A 698 -9.74 25.66 2.26
C VAL A 698 -11.10 25.57 1.56
N ALA A 699 -12.16 25.21 2.29
CA ALA A 699 -13.51 25.13 1.75
C ALA A 699 -14.01 26.51 1.25
N ARG A 700 -13.77 27.58 2.02
CA ARG A 700 -14.13 28.96 1.63
C ARG A 700 -13.33 29.43 0.42
N ASP A 701 -12.02 29.15 0.38
CA ASP A 701 -11.16 29.53 -0.73
C ASP A 701 -11.60 28.86 -2.04
N ILE A 702 -11.91 27.56 -1.99
CA ILE A 702 -12.44 26.85 -3.16
C ILE A 702 -13.78 27.44 -3.57
N GLN A 703 -14.68 27.67 -2.61
CA GLN A 703 -16.00 28.23 -2.87
C GLN A 703 -15.93 29.59 -3.55
N SER A 704 -14.98 30.45 -3.18
CA SER A 704 -14.75 31.75 -3.82
C SER A 704 -14.29 31.66 -5.28
N LYS A 705 -13.72 30.52 -5.67
CA LYS A 705 -13.19 30.25 -7.02
C LYS A 705 -14.18 29.48 -7.91
N ILE A 706 -15.38 29.15 -7.42
CA ILE A 706 -16.43 28.48 -8.20
C ILE A 706 -17.17 29.53 -9.03
N PRO A 707 -17.19 29.42 -10.37
CA PRO A 707 -17.93 30.34 -11.23
C PRO A 707 -19.43 30.07 -11.19
N ASP A 708 -20.22 31.04 -11.67
CA ASP A 708 -21.66 30.89 -11.84
C ASP A 708 -22.02 29.86 -12.92
N PRO A 709 -23.14 29.14 -12.77
CA PRO A 709 -23.60 28.18 -13.77
C PRO A 709 -24.09 28.89 -15.04
N PHE A 710 -23.89 28.23 -16.19
CA PHE A 710 -24.38 28.74 -17.48
C PHE A 710 -25.89 28.56 -17.62
N ASP A 711 -26.60 29.56 -18.17
CA ASP A 711 -28.03 29.47 -18.46
C ASP A 711 -28.29 28.71 -19.78
N ILE A 712 -28.40 27.38 -19.67
CA ILE A 712 -28.61 26.49 -20.82
C ILE A 712 -29.91 26.80 -21.59
N PRO A 713 -31.06 27.05 -20.94
CA PRO A 713 -32.29 27.46 -21.63
C PRO A 713 -32.12 28.70 -22.52
N VAL A 714 -31.45 29.74 -22.03
CA VAL A 714 -31.20 30.97 -22.81
C VAL A 714 -30.30 30.67 -24.00
N LEU A 715 -29.18 29.98 -23.79
CA LEU A 715 -28.25 29.59 -24.87
C LEU A 715 -28.92 28.73 -25.95
N ARG A 716 -29.79 27.79 -25.56
CA ARG A 716 -30.55 26.97 -26.52
C ARG A 716 -31.50 27.82 -27.37
N LYS A 717 -32.10 28.86 -26.79
CA LYS A 717 -32.98 29.78 -27.51
C LYS A 717 -32.20 30.66 -28.50
N GLU A 718 -31.01 31.12 -28.13
CA GLU A 718 -30.12 31.91 -29.00
C GLU A 718 -29.58 31.09 -30.18
N ILE A 719 -29.26 29.82 -29.96
CA ILE A 719 -28.70 28.93 -31.00
C ILE A 719 -29.77 28.47 -32.02
N GLY A 720 -31.03 28.29 -31.60
CA GLY A 720 -32.09 27.78 -32.48
C GLY A 720 -31.91 26.29 -32.81
N ILE A 721 -31.60 25.95 -34.07
CA ILE A 721 -31.34 24.56 -34.50
C ILE A 721 -29.83 24.28 -34.37
N PRO A 722 -29.40 23.49 -33.38
CA PRO A 722 -27.98 23.33 -33.11
C PRO A 722 -27.29 22.42 -34.13
N THR A 723 -26.10 22.83 -34.57
CA THR A 723 -25.15 21.96 -35.27
C THR A 723 -24.64 20.85 -34.35
N PRO A 724 -24.12 19.72 -34.86
CA PRO A 724 -23.57 18.65 -34.01
C PRO A 724 -22.55 19.15 -32.98
N ILE A 725 -21.74 20.14 -33.35
CA ILE A 725 -20.73 20.75 -32.48
C ILE A 725 -21.37 21.60 -31.37
N GLN A 726 -22.41 22.36 -31.68
CA GLN A 726 -23.17 23.12 -30.68
C GLN A 726 -23.94 22.21 -29.72
N VAL A 727 -24.43 21.05 -30.18
CA VAL A 727 -25.01 20.03 -29.28
C VAL A 727 -23.98 19.53 -28.28
N VAL A 728 -22.73 19.31 -28.71
CA VAL A 728 -21.65 18.91 -27.80
C VAL A 728 -21.39 20.00 -26.77
N LEU A 729 -21.31 21.27 -27.18
CA LEU A 729 -21.16 22.39 -26.24
C LEU A 729 -22.27 22.38 -25.16
N LEU A 730 -23.54 22.28 -25.56
CA LEU A 730 -24.66 22.25 -24.61
C LEU A 730 -24.55 21.07 -23.62
N GLN A 731 -24.17 19.88 -24.09
CA GLN A 731 -23.96 18.72 -23.22
C GLN A 731 -22.78 18.91 -22.25
N GLU A 732 -21.70 19.52 -22.71
CA GLU A 732 -20.53 19.84 -21.90
C GLU A 732 -20.88 20.85 -20.79
N LEU A 733 -21.64 21.89 -21.13
CA LEU A 733 -22.12 22.89 -20.17
C LEU A 733 -23.12 22.30 -19.15
N GLU A 734 -24.01 21.40 -19.58
CA GLU A 734 -24.91 20.68 -18.66
C GLU A 734 -24.14 19.83 -17.65
N ARG A 735 -23.09 19.12 -18.09
CA ARG A 735 -22.20 18.34 -17.20
C ARG A 735 -21.44 19.26 -16.25
N TRP A 736 -20.91 20.36 -16.77
CA TRP A 736 -20.21 21.38 -15.98
C TRP A 736 -21.11 21.96 -14.88
N ASN A 737 -22.34 22.36 -15.21
CA ASN A 737 -23.31 22.88 -14.23
C ASN A 737 -23.63 21.87 -13.13
N LYS A 738 -23.77 20.57 -13.45
CA LYS A 738 -23.96 19.52 -12.45
C LYS A 738 -22.76 19.42 -11.49
N LEU A 739 -21.55 19.55 -12.00
CA LEU A 739 -20.33 19.59 -11.18
C LEU A 739 -20.33 20.82 -10.26
N LEU A 740 -20.59 22.02 -10.80
CA LEU A 740 -20.65 23.26 -10.01
C LEU A 740 -21.66 23.16 -8.88
N GLN A 741 -22.88 22.71 -9.18
CA GLN A 741 -23.94 22.54 -8.17
C GLN A 741 -23.51 21.56 -7.07
N LYS A 742 -22.89 20.43 -7.41
CA LYS A 742 -22.43 19.46 -6.41
C LYS A 742 -21.27 20.01 -5.57
N MET A 743 -20.34 20.75 -6.16
CA MET A 743 -19.26 21.42 -5.41
C MET A 743 -19.84 22.44 -4.43
N THR A 744 -20.69 23.34 -4.91
CA THR A 744 -21.29 24.40 -4.08
C THR A 744 -22.12 23.85 -2.93
N SER A 745 -22.98 22.86 -3.17
CA SER A 745 -23.78 22.22 -2.12
C SER A 745 -22.90 21.50 -1.11
N SER A 746 -21.98 20.64 -1.57
CA SER A 746 -21.12 19.86 -0.66
C SER A 746 -20.20 20.72 0.20
N LEU A 747 -19.68 21.85 -0.32
CA LEU A 747 -18.88 22.79 0.47
C LEU A 747 -19.71 23.57 1.50
N LYS A 748 -20.94 23.97 1.15
CA LYS A 748 -21.87 24.60 2.09
C LYS A 748 -22.26 23.64 3.22
N ASP A 749 -22.59 22.40 2.87
CA ASP A 749 -22.96 21.37 3.85
C ASP A 749 -21.76 21.04 4.76
N LEU A 750 -20.55 20.94 4.21
CA LEU A 750 -19.35 20.74 5.02
C LEU A 750 -19.13 21.87 6.02
N GLN A 751 -19.26 23.13 5.61
CA GLN A 751 -19.09 24.27 6.51
C GLN A 751 -20.14 24.25 7.63
N LYS A 752 -21.40 23.91 7.32
CA LYS A 752 -22.45 23.72 8.33
C LYS A 752 -22.19 22.54 9.26
N ALA A 753 -21.58 21.48 8.75
CA ALA A 753 -21.23 20.31 9.58
C ALA A 753 -20.10 20.65 10.56
N LEU A 754 -19.11 21.43 10.10
CA LEU A 754 -18.02 21.93 10.94
C LEU A 754 -18.51 22.95 11.98
N SER A 755 -19.54 23.75 11.68
CA SER A 755 -20.19 24.64 12.67
C SER A 755 -21.15 23.92 13.61
N GLY A 756 -21.39 22.62 13.42
CA GLY A 756 -22.30 21.82 14.24
C GLY A 756 -23.79 22.01 13.93
N GLU A 757 -24.15 22.73 12.87
CA GLU A 757 -25.55 22.92 12.43
C GLU A 757 -26.16 21.67 11.81
N ILE A 758 -25.34 20.84 11.15
CA ILE A 758 -25.76 19.55 10.58
C ILE A 758 -24.83 18.42 11.05
N GLY A 759 -25.36 17.20 11.11
CA GLY A 759 -24.56 16.02 11.44
C GLY A 759 -23.53 15.68 10.35
N MET A 760 -22.33 15.29 10.77
CA MET A 760 -21.27 14.85 9.86
C MET A 760 -21.64 13.49 9.22
N SER A 761 -21.92 13.49 7.92
CA SER A 761 -22.17 12.26 7.16
C SER A 761 -20.85 11.63 6.70
N ASN A 762 -20.88 10.34 6.33
CA ASN A 762 -19.69 9.67 5.76
C ASN A 762 -19.18 10.37 4.49
N GLU A 763 -20.08 10.96 3.69
CA GLU A 763 -19.68 11.71 2.48
C GLU A 763 -18.97 13.02 2.83
N LEU A 764 -19.44 13.73 3.86
CA LEU A 764 -18.82 14.97 4.33
C LEU A 764 -17.50 14.71 5.05
N ASP A 765 -17.39 13.60 5.79
CA ASP A 765 -16.12 13.17 6.41
C ASP A 765 -15.07 12.81 5.34
N GLU A 766 -15.46 12.08 4.29
CA GLU A 766 -14.57 11.82 3.16
C GLU A 766 -14.15 13.11 2.44
N LEU A 767 -15.06 14.07 2.27
CA LEU A 767 -14.76 15.38 1.69
C LEU A 767 -13.78 16.17 2.58
N SER A 768 -14.07 16.26 3.87
CA SER A 768 -13.22 16.90 4.90
C SER A 768 -11.80 16.33 4.88
N ARG A 769 -11.68 14.99 4.87
CA ARG A 769 -10.39 14.30 4.76
C ARG A 769 -9.68 14.60 3.44
N ALA A 770 -10.39 14.62 2.32
CA ALA A 770 -9.80 14.90 1.01
C ALA A 770 -9.26 16.33 0.94
N LEU A 771 -10.00 17.33 1.43
CA LEU A 771 -9.55 18.73 1.48
C LEU A 771 -8.34 18.89 2.40
N PHE A 772 -8.36 18.29 3.59
CA PHE A 772 -7.24 18.33 4.53
C PHE A 772 -5.96 17.72 3.94
N ASN A 773 -6.09 16.65 3.16
CA ASN A 773 -4.97 15.94 2.54
C ASN A 773 -4.58 16.50 1.15
N GLY A 774 -5.20 17.59 0.68
CA GLY A 774 -4.94 18.15 -0.66
C GLY A 774 -5.34 17.23 -1.83
N GLN A 775 -6.27 16.31 -1.63
CA GLN A 775 -6.72 15.35 -2.63
C GLN A 775 -8.05 15.78 -3.27
N LEU A 776 -8.24 15.44 -4.55
CA LEU A 776 -9.52 15.65 -5.21
C LEU A 776 -10.63 14.77 -4.57
N PRO A 777 -11.71 15.35 -4.02
CA PRO A 777 -12.79 14.59 -3.39
C PRO A 777 -13.49 13.62 -4.36
N LYS A 778 -13.84 12.44 -3.85
CA LYS A 778 -14.50 11.38 -4.66
C LYS A 778 -15.83 11.85 -5.25
N LEU A 779 -16.60 12.66 -4.51
CA LEU A 779 -17.88 13.22 -4.96
C LEU A 779 -17.71 14.03 -6.25
N TRP A 780 -16.64 14.82 -6.35
CA TRP A 780 -16.36 15.65 -7.52
C TRP A 780 -15.73 14.81 -8.64
N ARG A 781 -14.86 13.85 -8.29
CA ARG A 781 -14.22 12.94 -9.25
C ARG A 781 -15.24 12.13 -10.05
N LYS A 782 -16.35 11.69 -9.44
CA LYS A 782 -17.43 10.96 -10.15
C LYS A 782 -18.09 11.76 -11.28
N LEU A 783 -18.05 13.10 -11.20
CA LEU A 783 -18.64 14.01 -12.18
C LEU A 783 -17.60 14.58 -13.16
N ASN A 784 -16.34 14.16 -13.05
CA ASN A 784 -15.24 14.63 -13.89
C ASN A 784 -14.66 13.48 -14.73
N PRO A 785 -13.93 13.80 -15.81
CA PRO A 785 -13.04 12.85 -16.45
C PRO A 785 -12.07 12.25 -15.44
N GLN A 786 -11.61 11.03 -15.72
CA GLN A 786 -10.60 10.37 -14.89
C GLN A 786 -9.36 11.26 -14.79
N THR A 787 -8.94 11.56 -13.56
CA THR A 787 -7.81 12.44 -13.28
C THR A 787 -7.04 12.01 -12.04
N GLU A 788 -5.72 12.07 -12.13
CA GLU A 788 -4.78 11.81 -11.03
C GLU A 788 -4.25 13.11 -10.39
N LYS A 789 -4.76 14.27 -10.81
CA LYS A 789 -4.31 15.56 -10.26
C LYS A 789 -4.73 15.72 -8.79
N GLY A 790 -3.81 16.25 -7.98
CA GLY A 790 -4.13 16.74 -6.64
C GLY A 790 -5.08 17.94 -6.69
N LEU A 791 -5.61 18.35 -5.54
CA LEU A 791 -6.64 19.38 -5.47
C LEU A 791 -6.18 20.72 -6.07
N GLY A 792 -4.99 21.21 -5.72
CA GLY A 792 -4.46 22.49 -6.22
C GLY A 792 -4.27 22.51 -7.75
N ALA A 793 -3.58 21.51 -8.29
CA ALA A 793 -3.40 21.37 -9.73
C ALA A 793 -4.71 21.18 -10.49
N TRP A 794 -5.66 20.44 -9.90
CA TRP A 794 -6.99 20.27 -10.46
C TRP A 794 -7.79 21.58 -10.47
N MET A 795 -7.69 22.42 -9.44
CA MET A 795 -8.37 23.73 -9.41
C MET A 795 -7.88 24.68 -10.51
N THR A 796 -6.57 24.72 -10.78
CA THR A 796 -6.00 25.50 -11.89
C THR A 796 -6.55 25.01 -13.23
N TRP A 797 -6.65 23.69 -13.38
CA TRP A 797 -7.17 23.03 -14.58
C TRP A 797 -8.67 23.25 -14.77
N PHE A 798 -9.43 23.23 -13.66
CA PHE A 798 -10.85 23.56 -13.58
C PHE A 798 -11.11 25.00 -14.04
N GLN A 799 -10.32 25.97 -13.58
CA GLN A 799 -10.43 27.37 -14.03
C GLN A 799 -10.13 27.52 -15.53
N ARG A 800 -9.06 26.89 -16.03
CA ARG A 800 -8.75 26.92 -17.48
C ARG A 800 -9.87 26.32 -18.33
N ARG A 801 -10.50 25.25 -17.85
CA ARG A 801 -11.66 24.65 -18.53
C ARG A 801 -12.85 25.61 -18.58
N HIS A 802 -13.15 26.28 -17.48
CA HIS A 802 -14.20 27.30 -17.44
C HIS A 802 -13.96 28.37 -18.50
N LEU A 803 -12.73 28.91 -18.59
CA LEU A 803 -12.37 29.90 -19.59
C LEU A 803 -12.58 29.41 -21.02
N GLN A 804 -12.26 28.14 -21.32
CA GLN A 804 -12.56 27.56 -22.64
C GLN A 804 -14.07 27.54 -22.93
N TYR A 805 -14.90 27.21 -21.95
CA TYR A 805 -16.36 27.21 -22.14
C TYR A 805 -16.94 28.61 -22.30
N VAL A 806 -16.44 29.60 -21.53
CA VAL A 806 -16.83 31.00 -21.68
C VAL A 806 -16.48 31.51 -23.08
N ASP A 807 -15.24 31.31 -23.52
CA ASP A 807 -14.80 31.70 -24.86
C ASP A 807 -15.63 31.01 -25.96
N TRP A 808 -15.95 29.72 -25.79
CA TRP A 808 -16.78 28.99 -26.75
C TRP A 808 -18.22 29.51 -26.80
N VAL A 809 -18.79 29.93 -25.67
CA VAL A 809 -20.14 30.51 -25.62
C VAL A 809 -20.17 31.90 -26.26
N GLU A 810 -19.19 32.77 -25.97
CA GLU A 810 -19.17 34.15 -26.41
C GLU A 810 -18.70 34.33 -27.86
N ASN A 811 -17.63 33.62 -28.25
CA ASN A 811 -16.93 33.81 -29.53
C ASN A 811 -17.15 32.66 -30.53
N GLY A 812 -17.88 31.61 -30.13
CA GLY A 812 -18.09 30.40 -30.96
C GLY A 812 -16.92 29.41 -30.87
N GLU A 813 -16.91 28.40 -31.75
CA GLU A 813 -15.94 27.30 -31.64
C GLU A 813 -14.47 27.78 -31.71
N PRO A 814 -13.64 27.45 -30.70
CA PRO A 814 -12.23 27.85 -30.69
C PRO A 814 -11.47 27.37 -31.93
N LYS A 815 -10.58 28.22 -32.46
CA LYS A 815 -9.70 27.86 -33.58
C LYS A 815 -8.81 26.66 -33.24
N VAL A 816 -8.35 26.60 -31.99
CA VAL A 816 -7.56 25.52 -31.42
C VAL A 816 -8.25 25.03 -30.15
N ILE A 817 -8.82 23.83 -30.21
CA ILE A 817 -9.53 23.25 -29.07
C ILE A 817 -8.53 22.62 -28.10
N TRP A 818 -8.67 22.91 -26.81
CA TRP A 818 -7.96 22.16 -25.78
C TRP A 818 -8.74 20.89 -25.48
N LEU A 819 -8.39 19.83 -26.22
CA LEU A 819 -9.15 18.58 -26.25
C LEU A 819 -9.23 17.92 -24.88
N SER A 820 -8.12 17.91 -24.13
CA SER A 820 -8.10 17.37 -22.77
C SER A 820 -8.99 18.16 -21.81
N GLY A 821 -9.30 19.42 -22.12
CA GLY A 821 -10.17 20.27 -21.31
C GLY A 821 -11.63 19.87 -21.32
N LEU A 822 -12.09 19.06 -22.28
CA LEU A 822 -13.49 18.61 -22.37
C LEU A 822 -13.80 17.52 -21.33
N HIS A 823 -15.07 17.37 -20.96
CA HIS A 823 -15.54 16.23 -20.17
C HIS A 823 -15.58 14.95 -21.00
N THR A 824 -15.99 15.05 -22.26
CA THR A 824 -16.08 13.90 -23.17
C THR A 824 -15.50 14.27 -24.53
N PRO A 825 -14.16 14.17 -24.73
CA PRO A 825 -13.54 14.53 -26.01
C PRO A 825 -14.04 13.69 -27.18
N GLU A 826 -14.52 12.46 -26.93
CA GLU A 826 -15.03 11.54 -27.94
C GLU A 826 -16.28 12.09 -28.64
N THR A 827 -17.18 12.77 -27.91
CA THR A 827 -18.39 13.35 -28.50
C THR A 827 -18.05 14.51 -29.44
N TYR A 828 -17.04 15.31 -29.09
CA TYR A 828 -16.54 16.37 -29.96
C TYR A 828 -15.93 15.81 -31.25
N ILE A 829 -15.08 14.79 -31.15
CA ILE A 829 -14.49 14.12 -32.31
C ILE A 829 -15.57 13.50 -33.21
N ALA A 830 -16.57 12.83 -32.61
CA ALA A 830 -17.70 12.27 -33.35
C ALA A 830 -18.53 13.36 -34.05
N ALA A 831 -18.76 14.50 -33.39
CA ALA A 831 -19.47 15.64 -33.99
C ALA A 831 -18.70 16.22 -35.19
N LEU A 832 -17.36 16.27 -35.14
CA LEU A 832 -16.54 16.68 -36.28
C LEU A 832 -16.68 15.70 -37.46
N VAL A 833 -16.64 14.40 -37.19
CA VAL A 833 -16.86 13.35 -38.21
C VAL A 833 -18.23 13.52 -38.85
N GLN A 834 -19.28 13.63 -38.04
CA GLN A 834 -20.66 13.80 -38.52
C GLN A 834 -20.82 15.07 -39.36
N THR A 835 -20.23 16.18 -38.94
CA THR A 835 -20.31 17.46 -39.66
C THR A 835 -19.64 17.36 -41.03
N ALA A 836 -18.48 16.71 -41.12
CA ALA A 836 -17.80 16.51 -42.39
C ALA A 836 -18.52 15.48 -43.30
N CYS A 837 -19.04 14.39 -42.74
CA CYS A 837 -19.83 13.41 -43.49
C CYS A 837 -21.09 14.05 -44.08
N ARG A 838 -21.75 14.96 -43.36
CA ARG A 838 -22.90 15.73 -43.86
C ARG A 838 -22.52 16.69 -44.98
N ASP A 839 -21.40 17.42 -44.87
CA ASP A 839 -20.94 18.34 -45.92
C ASP A 839 -20.47 17.60 -47.19
N ARG A 840 -19.86 16.41 -47.03
CA ARG A 840 -19.28 15.61 -48.12
C ARG A 840 -20.21 14.54 -48.70
N GLY A 841 -21.32 14.23 -48.05
CA GLY A 841 -22.19 13.10 -48.39
C GLY A 841 -21.55 11.72 -48.15
N TRP A 842 -20.60 11.60 -47.21
CA TRP A 842 -19.90 10.33 -46.93
C TRP A 842 -20.68 9.44 -45.95
N PRO A 843 -20.72 8.11 -46.19
CA PRO A 843 -21.15 7.15 -45.19
C PRO A 843 -20.26 7.18 -43.94
N LEU A 844 -20.87 7.16 -42.75
CA LEU A 844 -20.16 7.25 -41.47
C LEU A 844 -19.28 6.01 -41.20
N ASP A 845 -19.76 4.83 -41.62
CA ASP A 845 -19.09 3.53 -41.50
C ASP A 845 -17.78 3.45 -42.32
N LYS A 846 -17.75 4.13 -43.47
CA LYS A 846 -16.61 4.22 -44.38
C LYS A 846 -15.71 5.43 -44.15
N SER A 847 -15.87 6.17 -43.06
CA SER A 847 -15.03 7.32 -42.74
C SER A 847 -14.01 6.95 -41.66
N THR A 848 -12.77 7.44 -41.76
CA THR A 848 -11.74 7.30 -40.72
C THR A 848 -11.12 8.65 -40.37
N LEU A 849 -10.71 8.77 -39.11
CA LEU A 849 -9.91 9.88 -38.64
C LEU A 849 -8.44 9.64 -38.99
N TYR A 850 -7.76 10.70 -39.37
CA TYR A 850 -6.30 10.70 -39.44
C TYR A 850 -5.76 11.91 -38.67
N THR A 851 -4.53 11.76 -38.20
CA THR A 851 -3.90 12.75 -37.34
C THR A 851 -2.60 13.21 -38.00
N LYS A 852 -2.40 14.53 -38.12
CA LYS A 852 -1.16 15.11 -38.62
C LYS A 852 -0.62 16.13 -37.62
N VAL A 853 0.56 15.86 -37.08
CA VAL A 853 1.29 16.82 -36.24
C VAL A 853 1.76 17.98 -37.14
N THR A 854 1.44 19.22 -36.77
CA THR A 854 1.83 20.41 -37.57
C THR A 854 3.20 20.93 -37.16
N GLN A 855 3.66 22.04 -37.76
CA GLN A 855 4.86 22.77 -37.32
C GLN A 855 4.54 23.93 -36.37
N TYR A 856 3.25 24.21 -36.10
CA TYR A 856 2.83 25.34 -35.27
C TYR A 856 3.00 25.03 -33.78
N THR A 857 3.83 25.82 -33.08
CA THR A 857 4.08 25.63 -31.65
C THR A 857 3.16 26.45 -30.75
N ASN A 858 2.64 27.60 -31.22
CA ASN A 858 1.71 28.43 -30.47
C ASN A 858 0.31 28.39 -31.10
N PRO A 859 -0.77 28.16 -30.32
CA PRO A 859 -2.14 28.27 -30.80
C PRO A 859 -2.48 29.60 -31.49
N ASN A 860 -1.85 30.70 -31.08
CA ASN A 860 -2.10 32.03 -31.63
C ASN A 860 -1.58 32.21 -33.06
N ASP A 861 -0.68 31.35 -33.53
CA ASP A 861 -0.14 31.42 -34.90
C ASP A 861 -1.18 30.98 -35.96
N ILE A 862 -2.27 30.35 -35.50
CA ILE A 862 -3.32 29.82 -36.36
C ILE A 862 -4.38 30.89 -36.61
N LYS A 863 -4.36 31.43 -37.84
CA LYS A 863 -5.26 32.50 -38.25
C LYS A 863 -6.67 31.99 -38.61
N GLU A 864 -6.76 30.81 -39.23
CA GLU A 864 -8.00 30.26 -39.76
C GLU A 864 -8.24 28.80 -39.33
N LYS A 865 -9.52 28.45 -39.15
CA LYS A 865 -9.98 27.10 -38.83
C LYS A 865 -9.99 26.22 -40.10
N PRO A 866 -9.63 24.92 -40.03
CA PRO A 866 -9.77 24.02 -41.17
C PRO A 866 -11.25 23.78 -41.50
N ARG A 867 -11.57 23.66 -42.81
CA ARG A 867 -12.94 23.37 -43.28
C ARG A 867 -13.51 22.05 -42.74
N HIS A 868 -12.67 21.03 -42.57
CA HIS A 868 -13.03 19.78 -41.92
C HIS A 868 -11.99 19.41 -40.87
N GLY A 869 -12.48 18.92 -39.73
CA GLY A 869 -11.66 18.61 -38.57
C GLY A 869 -11.36 19.83 -37.70
N CYS A 870 -10.31 19.74 -36.89
CA CYS A 870 -9.93 20.80 -35.97
C CYS A 870 -8.42 20.77 -35.70
N TYR A 871 -7.96 21.87 -35.12
CA TYR A 871 -6.64 21.97 -34.52
C TYR A 871 -6.77 21.70 -33.02
N ILE A 872 -5.98 20.76 -32.49
CA ILE A 872 -6.05 20.33 -31.10
C ILE A 872 -4.76 20.67 -30.35
N GLN A 873 -4.91 21.03 -29.07
CA GLN A 873 -3.82 21.16 -28.11
C GLN A 873 -4.10 20.35 -26.83
N GLY A 874 -3.07 20.14 -26.01
CA GLY A 874 -3.17 19.43 -24.73
C GLY A 874 -3.02 17.91 -24.83
N LEU A 875 -2.44 17.41 -25.92
CA LEU A 875 -1.97 16.04 -26.03
C LEU A 875 -0.52 15.94 -25.53
N TYR A 876 -0.19 14.79 -24.95
CA TYR A 876 1.14 14.50 -24.43
C TYR A 876 1.67 13.22 -25.07
N LEU A 877 2.94 13.21 -25.44
CA LEU A 877 3.65 12.03 -25.94
C LEU A 877 4.51 11.43 -24.83
N GLU A 878 4.18 10.23 -24.39
CA GLU A 878 4.94 9.51 -23.36
C GLU A 878 5.84 8.45 -24.00
N GLY A 879 7.11 8.39 -23.61
CA GLY A 879 8.09 7.40 -24.11
C GLY A 879 8.77 7.76 -25.43
N ALA A 880 8.37 8.87 -26.07
CA ALA A 880 9.00 9.40 -27.26
C ALA A 880 8.87 10.93 -27.29
N SER A 881 9.71 11.59 -28.08
CA SER A 881 9.60 13.02 -28.39
C SER A 881 9.37 13.22 -29.88
N TRP A 882 8.80 14.37 -30.25
CA TRP A 882 8.60 14.71 -31.65
C TRP A 882 9.79 15.52 -32.18
N ASN A 883 10.37 15.11 -33.30
CA ASN A 883 11.36 15.91 -34.00
C ASN A 883 10.67 16.85 -35.01
N LEU A 884 10.81 18.16 -34.78
CA LEU A 884 10.23 19.20 -35.63
C LEU A 884 10.83 19.23 -37.05
N GLU A 885 12.13 18.96 -37.17
CA GLU A 885 12.86 19.06 -38.45
C GLU A 885 12.55 17.87 -39.36
N THR A 886 12.53 16.67 -38.79
CA THR A 886 12.33 15.43 -39.56
C THR A 886 10.87 15.00 -39.64
N GLY A 887 9.99 15.54 -38.79
CA GLY A 887 8.58 15.14 -38.71
C GLY A 887 8.40 13.69 -38.26
N MET A 888 9.34 13.16 -37.48
CA MET A 888 9.35 11.78 -36.98
C MET A 888 9.48 11.75 -35.45
N LEU A 889 9.08 10.62 -34.85
CA LEU A 889 9.36 10.34 -33.45
C LEU A 889 10.86 10.14 -33.26
N LYS A 890 11.42 10.77 -32.22
CA LYS A 890 12.79 10.56 -31.76
C LYS A 890 12.78 10.12 -30.29
N ARG A 891 13.86 9.50 -29.84
CA ARG A 891 14.01 9.13 -28.42
C ARG A 891 13.92 10.38 -27.53
N GLN A 892 13.11 10.30 -26.49
CA GLN A 892 12.92 11.42 -25.55
C GLN A 892 14.21 11.64 -24.75
N GLY A 893 14.58 12.89 -24.45
CA GLY A 893 15.63 13.15 -23.45
C GLY A 893 15.15 12.70 -22.06
N ILE A 894 16.07 12.36 -21.17
CA ILE A 894 15.73 11.81 -19.83
C ILE A 894 14.78 12.76 -19.07
N PHE A 895 14.94 14.08 -19.24
CA PHE A 895 14.14 15.11 -18.57
C PHE A 895 13.49 16.16 -19.48
N SER A 896 13.32 15.87 -20.77
CA SER A 896 12.76 16.85 -21.69
C SER A 896 11.24 17.02 -21.49
N THR A 897 10.80 17.77 -20.47
CA THR A 897 9.93 18.97 -20.51
C THR A 897 9.22 19.25 -19.17
N ALA A 898 9.11 20.54 -18.88
CA ALA A 898 8.40 21.18 -17.78
C ALA A 898 6.93 20.75 -17.64
N GLY A 899 6.54 20.36 -16.43
CA GLY A 899 5.14 20.14 -16.06
C GLY A 899 4.98 18.92 -15.17
N GLY A 900 5.14 19.10 -13.86
CA GLY A 900 5.25 18.04 -12.85
C GLY A 900 4.07 17.06 -12.72
N HIS A 901 3.08 17.04 -13.62
CA HIS A 901 1.92 16.15 -13.59
C HIS A 901 1.56 15.49 -14.94
N SER A 902 2.45 15.56 -15.95
CA SER A 902 2.30 14.82 -17.21
C SER A 902 3.70 14.52 -17.76
N TRP A 903 4.08 13.24 -17.74
CA TRP A 903 5.41 12.75 -18.11
C TRP A 903 5.64 12.69 -19.62
N GLY A 904 4.63 13.05 -20.40
CA GLY A 904 4.81 13.21 -21.82
C GLY A 904 5.35 14.59 -22.14
N GLN A 905 6.15 14.67 -23.21
CA GLN A 905 6.32 15.97 -23.84
C GLN A 905 4.93 16.46 -24.22
N PRO A 906 4.51 17.68 -23.83
CA PRO A 906 3.38 18.29 -24.51
C PRO A 906 3.74 18.19 -25.97
N ALA A 907 2.87 17.55 -26.78
CA ALA A 907 3.08 17.55 -28.22
C ALA A 907 3.30 19.03 -28.54
N PRO A 908 4.50 19.46 -28.99
CA PRO A 908 4.86 20.87 -28.97
C PRO A 908 4.08 21.66 -30.02
N LEU A 909 3.03 21.06 -30.55
CA LEU A 909 2.49 21.24 -31.86
C LEU A 909 1.00 21.11 -31.78
N VAL A 910 0.35 22.12 -32.33
CA VAL A 910 -1.06 22.04 -32.62
C VAL A 910 -1.26 20.89 -33.60
N THR A 911 -2.04 19.89 -33.24
CA THR A 911 -2.22 18.70 -34.09
C THR A 911 -3.46 18.90 -34.96
N LYS A 912 -3.34 18.65 -36.26
CA LYS A 912 -4.49 18.69 -37.18
C LYS A 912 -5.16 17.34 -37.18
N LEU A 913 -6.40 17.29 -36.70
CA LEU A 913 -7.28 16.16 -36.90
C LEU A 913 -7.98 16.33 -38.24
N GLY A 914 -7.87 15.34 -39.12
CA GLY A 914 -8.49 15.32 -40.44
C GLY A 914 -9.36 14.08 -40.65
N LEU A 915 -10.12 14.10 -41.74
CA LEU A 915 -11.04 13.01 -42.11
C LEU A 915 -10.73 12.52 -43.51
N ALA A 916 -10.69 11.20 -43.68
CA ALA A 916 -10.47 10.54 -44.95
C ALA A 916 -11.48 9.38 -45.12
N PRO A 917 -11.87 9.05 -46.37
CA PRO A 917 -12.57 7.79 -46.62
C PRO A 917 -11.64 6.62 -46.28
N LYS A 918 -12.19 5.57 -45.66
CA LYS A 918 -11.53 4.27 -45.56
C LYS A 918 -11.44 3.70 -46.98
N CYS A 919 -10.22 3.58 -47.50
CA CYS A 919 -9.96 2.85 -48.73
C CYS A 919 -10.26 1.36 -48.54
#